data_AF-A0A917R834-F1
#
_entry.id   AF-A0A917R834-F1
#
_cell.length_a   1.000
_cell.length_b   1.000
_cell.length_c   1.000
_cell.angle_alpha   90.00
_cell.angle_beta   90.00
_cell.angle_gamma   90.00
#
_symmetry.space_group_name_H-M   'P 1'
#
loop_
_entity.id
_entity.type
_entity.pdbx_description
1 polymer ?
#
loop_
_entity_poly.entity_id
_entity_poly.type
_entity_poly.pdbx_seq_one_letter_code
_entity_poly.pdbx_strand_id
1 'polypeptide(L)'
;MRIRIAVLMLWLLLGRNSRWRRRALEAVLRAADSGAPVALRAAARALKSLGPETVWQTWLEPTVSGVPPQRWTSPLVTELASGATTVPDVLVDAAWSDWHYEHHPELWSLLRGWNRAATMAYPQLRFLSRLALGDDGETSGGETVDARSLARAAARFDHPIGERARETLLTCDDSRAVDLFCATAADADAPHAVEFCRTHHLAPADPAERAVFFLRTGQHEQYRAMDPDGALLTAHYHDAPSEERSALREAMTRLGGIDILRVLAGQRHRDRDVASLNHKERAYLIGQFTRQRDWDQLWPFTVLLPLADAVRVVHSFGDWRPSGADDRRVFETLLAAGPVTKQVRALSTGSPAWDTPHTRIVLRDLDERATDAVDLDFAPDGRGLAFASPGQCAGIVDLDSNTLSRLYHFTGSLTRIAQLGPDSVVVAESGRDRGGHRPGHTRLHYCDSQGRQTLSFGATRVAHVRQLRRTAGDRCFLVLSAQGRVEDGEWTLFTGAADGPLVDTGMFSGRNHPGLTATLDPEGRIVAVLDERTGRVADLADPTAAVTLRNSTAAAGDGMPHVAMSPSLLVRGNHQGRVQVWREPLTSRKAPVSKRLWQHQHQEDRRLIGLSWSPALQRLLALSQRGPAIAVHLPSLKVLGTPAYDDGPVPGTRVPKPIPLGRAVPGARPFMRLSPQGDVLAMGGVLPGHIDLYALSLLTVRPFIGKPMGLMRHKDLTAVITALENPVLDEESRTTLTLLRTCLEHRFRHDVLLGDAQGTAVAVVDNHEIELGW
;
A
#
# COMPACT_ATOMS: atom_id res chain seq x y z
N MET A 1 -44.35 -26.50 41.07
CA MET A 1 -44.52 -27.02 42.45
C MET A 1 -45.79 -26.42 43.03
N ARG A 2 -46.71 -27.21 43.60
CA ARG A 2 -47.95 -26.66 44.18
C ARG A 2 -47.61 -25.76 45.38
N ILE A 3 -48.26 -24.61 45.51
CA ILE A 3 -47.94 -23.59 46.53
C ILE A 3 -47.94 -24.16 47.95
N ARG A 4 -48.88 -25.04 48.31
CA ARG A 4 -48.95 -25.68 49.63
C ARG A 4 -47.71 -26.53 49.94
N ILE A 5 -47.18 -27.25 48.95
CA ILE A 5 -45.95 -28.03 49.08
C ILE A 5 -44.75 -27.09 49.22
N ALA A 6 -44.74 -25.97 48.50
CA ALA A 6 -43.68 -24.96 48.61
C ALA A 6 -43.62 -24.28 49.98
N VAL A 7 -44.76 -23.88 50.52
CA VAL A 7 -44.84 -23.33 51.88
C VAL A 7 -44.35 -24.36 52.91
N LEU A 8 -44.77 -25.62 52.79
CA LEU A 8 -44.35 -26.68 53.72
C LEU A 8 -42.85 -26.98 53.61
N MET A 9 -42.29 -27.01 52.40
CA MET A 9 -40.85 -27.22 52.18
C MET A 9 -39.99 -26.04 52.66
N LEU A 10 -40.50 -24.79 52.64
CA LEU A 10 -39.81 -23.66 53.28
C LEU A 10 -39.81 -23.74 54.80
N TRP A 11 -40.78 -24.44 55.40
CA TRP A 11 -40.92 -24.58 56.85
C TRP A 11 -40.11 -25.74 57.43
N LEU A 12 -39.92 -26.81 56.65
CA LEU A 12 -39.00 -27.88 57.00
C LEU A 12 -37.58 -27.31 57.03
N LEU A 13 -36.84 -27.55 58.12
CA LEU A 13 -35.47 -27.06 58.40
C LEU A 13 -34.41 -27.66 57.45
N LEU A 14 -34.66 -27.62 56.15
CA LEU A 14 -33.69 -27.98 55.12
C LEU A 14 -32.51 -27.01 55.20
N GLY A 15 -31.29 -27.56 55.06
CA GLY A 15 -30.06 -26.77 55.08
C GLY A 15 -30.15 -25.54 54.17
N ARG A 16 -29.55 -24.41 54.60
CA ARG A 16 -29.65 -23.09 53.94
C ARG A 16 -29.38 -23.14 52.43
N ASN A 17 -28.53 -24.06 51.97
CA ASN A 17 -28.12 -24.19 50.56
C ASN A 17 -28.86 -25.31 49.79
N SER A 18 -29.98 -25.84 50.30
CA SER A 18 -30.71 -26.90 49.61
C SER A 18 -31.37 -26.39 48.32
N ARG A 19 -31.10 -27.07 47.19
CA ARG A 19 -31.76 -26.82 45.89
C ARG A 19 -33.29 -26.85 46.00
N TRP A 20 -33.83 -27.68 46.89
CA TRP A 20 -35.26 -27.78 47.13
C TRP A 20 -35.82 -26.55 47.85
N ARG A 21 -35.05 -25.97 48.77
CA ARG A 21 -35.43 -24.75 49.50
C ARG A 21 -35.46 -23.53 48.58
N ARG A 22 -34.49 -23.41 47.66
CA ARG A 22 -34.49 -22.37 46.61
C ARG A 22 -35.70 -22.48 45.68
N ARG A 23 -35.97 -23.68 45.13
CA ARG A 23 -37.17 -23.92 44.30
C ARG A 23 -38.48 -23.66 45.04
N ALA A 24 -38.53 -23.97 46.33
CA ALA A 24 -39.69 -23.65 47.16
C ALA A 24 -39.86 -22.15 47.34
N LEU A 25 -38.77 -21.42 47.57
CA LEU A 25 -38.76 -19.95 47.63
C LEU A 25 -39.23 -19.33 46.32
N GLU A 26 -38.66 -19.74 45.17
CA GLU A 26 -39.08 -19.27 43.84
C GLU A 26 -40.57 -19.50 43.56
N ALA A 27 -41.11 -20.65 43.99
CA ALA A 27 -42.53 -20.97 43.82
C ALA A 27 -43.44 -20.14 44.73
N VAL A 28 -42.99 -19.87 45.97
CA VAL A 28 -43.71 -18.99 46.89
C VAL A 28 -43.68 -17.55 46.40
N LEU A 29 -42.51 -17.05 45.97
CA LEU A 29 -42.37 -15.69 45.47
C LEU A 29 -43.21 -15.45 44.23
N ARG A 30 -43.21 -16.35 43.24
CA ARG A 30 -44.10 -16.27 42.07
C ARG A 30 -45.58 -16.19 42.42
N ALA A 31 -46.02 -16.99 43.39
CA ALA A 31 -47.41 -16.98 43.82
C ALA A 31 -47.76 -15.75 44.68
N ALA A 32 -46.78 -15.18 45.37
CA ALA A 32 -46.96 -13.95 46.12
C ALA A 32 -47.02 -12.74 45.17
N ASP A 33 -46.28 -12.80 44.06
CA ASP A 33 -46.30 -11.83 42.97
C ASP A 33 -47.67 -11.72 42.29
N SER A 34 -48.45 -12.80 42.27
CA SER A 34 -49.84 -12.79 41.81
C SER A 34 -50.86 -12.43 42.89
N GLY A 35 -50.41 -12.00 44.08
CA GLY A 35 -51.27 -11.55 45.18
C GLY A 35 -51.88 -12.69 46.02
N ALA A 36 -51.39 -13.93 45.94
CA ALA A 36 -51.98 -15.03 46.72
C ALA A 36 -51.73 -14.83 48.24
N PRO A 37 -52.78 -14.71 49.10
CA PRO A 37 -52.61 -14.34 50.51
C PRO A 37 -51.78 -15.33 51.35
N VAL A 38 -51.79 -16.61 50.97
CA VAL A 38 -50.98 -17.65 51.65
C VAL A 38 -49.51 -17.52 51.26
N ALA A 39 -49.23 -17.14 50.02
CA ALA A 39 -47.88 -16.95 49.52
C ALA A 39 -47.26 -15.66 50.08
N LEU A 40 -48.01 -14.56 50.18
CA LEU A 40 -47.57 -13.31 50.83
C LEU A 40 -47.16 -13.54 52.29
N ARG A 41 -47.98 -14.28 53.07
CA ARG A 41 -47.64 -14.66 54.44
C ARG A 41 -46.40 -15.56 54.52
N ALA A 42 -46.25 -16.49 53.58
CA ALA A 42 -45.07 -17.35 53.50
C ALA A 42 -43.80 -16.56 53.13
N ALA A 43 -43.89 -15.59 52.22
CA ALA A 43 -42.80 -14.70 51.86
C ALA A 43 -42.39 -13.79 53.03
N ALA A 44 -43.35 -13.21 53.76
CA ALA A 44 -43.06 -12.43 54.98
C ALA A 44 -42.33 -13.26 56.05
N ARG A 45 -42.67 -14.55 56.18
CA ARG A 45 -41.94 -15.49 57.06
C ARG A 45 -40.58 -15.89 56.49
N ALA A 46 -40.45 -16.02 55.17
CA ALA A 46 -39.17 -16.27 54.51
C ALA A 46 -38.20 -15.12 54.77
N LEU A 47 -38.63 -13.85 54.69
CA LEU A 47 -37.80 -12.69 55.03
C LEU A 47 -37.21 -12.79 56.44
N LYS A 48 -38.04 -13.14 57.44
CA LYS A 48 -37.58 -13.28 58.84
C LYS A 48 -36.60 -14.43 59.05
N SER A 49 -36.71 -15.50 58.27
CA SER A 49 -35.96 -16.76 58.50
C SER A 49 -34.75 -16.96 57.60
N LEU A 50 -34.80 -16.45 56.37
CA LEU A 50 -33.73 -16.52 55.37
C LEU A 50 -32.92 -15.22 55.29
N GLY A 51 -33.46 -14.12 55.80
CA GLY A 51 -32.89 -12.79 55.64
C GLY A 51 -33.46 -12.07 54.41
N PRO A 52 -33.54 -10.72 54.44
CA PRO A 52 -34.13 -9.93 53.37
C PRO A 52 -33.37 -10.06 52.05
N GLU A 53 -32.04 -10.03 52.09
CA GLU A 53 -31.19 -10.03 50.89
C GLU A 53 -31.38 -11.29 50.03
N THR A 54 -31.38 -12.47 50.66
CA THR A 54 -31.59 -13.74 49.94
C THR A 54 -32.96 -13.82 49.27
N VAL A 55 -34.00 -13.33 49.95
CA VAL A 55 -35.36 -13.35 49.41
C VAL A 55 -35.48 -12.41 48.22
N TRP A 56 -34.97 -11.18 48.34
CA TRP A 56 -35.05 -10.19 47.25
C TRP A 56 -34.15 -10.53 46.06
N GLN A 57 -32.95 -11.07 46.27
CA GLN A 57 -32.11 -11.57 45.18
C GLN A 57 -32.82 -12.69 44.40
N THR A 58 -33.49 -13.61 45.10
CA THR A 58 -34.26 -14.69 44.46
C THR A 58 -35.47 -14.13 43.71
N TRP A 59 -36.15 -13.11 44.26
CA TRP A 59 -37.28 -12.47 43.60
C TRP A 59 -36.87 -11.71 42.33
N LEU A 60 -35.72 -11.02 42.35
CA LEU A 60 -35.19 -10.25 41.23
C LEU A 60 -34.79 -11.12 40.03
N GLU A 61 -34.73 -12.44 40.18
CA GLU A 61 -34.56 -13.35 39.04
C GLU A 61 -35.75 -13.22 38.07
N PRO A 62 -35.51 -13.00 36.75
CA PRO A 62 -36.59 -12.80 35.77
C PRO A 62 -37.60 -13.95 35.70
N THR A 63 -37.18 -15.17 36.08
CA THR A 63 -38.04 -16.36 36.15
C THR A 63 -39.04 -16.33 37.30
N VAL A 64 -38.85 -15.43 38.27
CA VAL A 64 -39.66 -15.33 39.50
C VAL A 64 -40.58 -14.12 39.47
N SER A 65 -40.07 -12.93 39.16
CA SER A 65 -40.83 -11.68 39.18
C SER A 65 -41.27 -11.18 37.80
N GLY A 66 -40.87 -11.86 36.72
CA GLY A 66 -41.11 -11.40 35.35
C GLY A 66 -40.09 -10.37 34.89
N VAL A 67 -40.39 -9.72 33.76
CA VAL A 67 -39.54 -8.68 33.15
C VAL A 67 -39.97 -7.31 33.67
N PRO A 68 -39.06 -6.34 33.85
CA PRO A 68 -39.43 -4.94 34.08
C PRO A 68 -40.33 -4.41 32.95
N PRO A 69 -41.25 -3.47 33.22
CA PRO A 69 -41.59 -2.90 34.52
C PRO A 69 -42.57 -3.71 35.36
N GLN A 70 -43.24 -4.72 34.79
CA GLN A 70 -44.42 -5.32 35.43
C GLN A 70 -44.10 -5.94 36.80
N ARG A 71 -42.84 -6.33 37.04
CA ARG A 71 -42.40 -6.80 38.36
C ARG A 71 -42.60 -5.77 39.48
N TRP A 72 -42.51 -4.48 39.19
CA TRP A 72 -42.60 -3.42 40.20
C TRP A 72 -44.02 -3.08 40.61
N THR A 73 -45.02 -3.51 39.83
CA THR A 73 -46.44 -3.42 40.21
C THR A 73 -46.90 -4.58 41.09
N SER A 74 -45.96 -5.46 41.49
CA SER A 74 -46.26 -6.63 42.28
C SER A 74 -46.89 -6.26 43.64
N PRO A 75 -47.98 -6.93 44.05
CA PRO A 75 -48.51 -6.84 45.41
C PRO A 75 -47.45 -7.18 46.46
N LEU A 76 -46.48 -8.03 46.13
CA LEU A 76 -45.38 -8.38 47.01
C LEU A 76 -44.51 -7.16 47.35
N VAL A 77 -44.21 -6.30 46.38
CA VAL A 77 -43.44 -5.06 46.61
C VAL A 77 -44.24 -4.10 47.47
N THR A 78 -45.54 -3.95 47.21
CA THR A 78 -46.43 -3.04 47.96
C THR A 78 -46.59 -3.47 49.43
N GLU A 79 -46.94 -4.75 49.65
CA GLU A 79 -47.15 -5.32 50.98
C GLU A 79 -45.87 -5.33 51.80
N LEU A 80 -44.74 -5.74 51.21
CA LEU A 80 -43.49 -5.82 51.95
C LEU A 80 -42.82 -4.45 52.16
N ALA A 81 -43.02 -3.48 51.27
CA ALA A 81 -42.56 -2.11 51.48
C ALA A 81 -43.37 -1.41 52.59
N SER A 82 -44.67 -1.70 52.75
CA SER A 82 -45.51 -1.12 53.80
C SER A 82 -45.20 -1.65 55.21
N GLY A 83 -44.66 -2.87 55.33
CA GLY A 83 -44.44 -3.55 56.61
C GLY A 83 -42.99 -3.61 57.10
N ALA A 84 -42.01 -3.20 56.29
CA ALA A 84 -40.59 -3.26 56.64
C ALA A 84 -40.09 -1.90 57.16
N THR A 85 -39.27 -1.90 58.22
CA THR A 85 -38.65 -0.68 58.77
C THR A 85 -37.61 -0.05 57.83
N THR A 86 -37.04 -0.81 56.89
CA THR A 86 -36.11 -0.32 55.84
C THR A 86 -36.17 -1.20 54.59
N VAL A 87 -36.35 -0.60 53.41
CA VAL A 87 -36.30 -1.29 52.10
C VAL A 87 -34.88 -1.79 51.84
N PRO A 88 -34.63 -3.06 51.47
CA PRO A 88 -33.27 -3.54 51.25
C PRO A 88 -32.55 -2.90 50.07
N ASP A 89 -31.26 -2.64 50.23
CA ASP A 89 -30.37 -1.98 49.27
C ASP A 89 -30.39 -2.64 47.89
N VAL A 90 -30.28 -3.98 47.83
CA VAL A 90 -30.35 -4.74 46.58
C VAL A 90 -31.65 -4.50 45.77
N LEU A 91 -32.76 -4.20 46.46
CA LEU A 91 -34.03 -3.91 45.82
C LEU A 91 -34.06 -2.48 45.28
N VAL A 92 -33.55 -1.53 46.06
CA VAL A 92 -33.38 -0.13 45.66
C VAL A 92 -32.48 -0.04 44.42
N ASP A 93 -31.34 -0.73 44.44
CA ASP A 93 -30.38 -0.76 43.35
C ASP A 93 -30.95 -1.38 42.07
N ALA A 94 -31.69 -2.48 42.18
CA ALA A 94 -32.34 -3.10 41.05
C ALA A 94 -33.45 -2.21 40.45
N ALA A 95 -34.23 -1.54 41.29
CA ALA A 95 -35.27 -0.60 40.85
C ALA A 95 -34.67 0.60 40.12
N TRP A 96 -33.58 1.17 40.64
CA TRP A 96 -32.85 2.25 39.96
C TRP A 96 -32.26 1.79 38.62
N SER A 97 -31.68 0.60 38.58
CA SER A 97 -31.14 0.02 37.35
C SER A 97 -32.22 -0.10 36.29
N ASP A 98 -33.36 -0.70 36.62
CA ASP A 98 -34.47 -0.86 35.67
C ASP A 98 -35.03 0.48 35.20
N TRP A 99 -35.26 1.41 36.14
CA TRP A 99 -35.76 2.75 35.82
C TRP A 99 -34.80 3.53 34.91
N HIS A 100 -33.49 3.31 35.06
CA HIS A 100 -32.50 3.94 34.21
C HIS A 100 -32.51 3.44 32.76
N TYR A 101 -32.92 2.18 32.55
CA TYR A 101 -33.07 1.61 31.20
C TYR A 101 -34.40 1.99 30.56
N GLU A 102 -35.50 1.94 31.31
CA GLU A 102 -36.83 2.25 30.80
C GLU A 102 -37.62 3.11 31.81
N HIS A 103 -38.05 4.29 31.35
CA HIS A 103 -38.76 5.22 32.20
C HIS A 103 -40.20 4.77 32.44
N HIS A 104 -40.51 4.39 33.69
CA HIS A 104 -41.87 4.09 34.11
C HIS A 104 -42.33 5.01 35.25
N PRO A 105 -43.46 5.75 35.09
CA PRO A 105 -43.97 6.67 36.11
C PRO A 105 -44.29 6.00 37.46
N GLU A 106 -44.75 4.75 37.44
CA GLU A 106 -45.09 3.98 38.63
C GLU A 106 -43.83 3.60 39.41
N LEU A 107 -42.80 3.11 38.71
CA LEU A 107 -41.49 2.81 39.29
C LEU A 107 -40.81 4.08 39.83
N TRP A 108 -40.95 5.20 39.12
CA TRP A 108 -40.50 6.49 39.63
C TRP A 108 -41.19 6.88 40.93
N SER A 109 -42.52 6.74 41.00
CA SER A 109 -43.29 7.05 42.21
C SER A 109 -42.86 6.17 43.39
N LEU A 110 -42.55 4.90 43.12
CA LEU A 110 -42.00 3.98 44.11
C LEU A 110 -40.61 4.42 44.61
N LEU A 111 -39.67 4.68 43.69
CA LEU A 111 -38.32 5.14 44.00
C LEU A 111 -38.32 6.46 44.78
N ARG A 112 -39.16 7.41 44.36
CA ARG A 112 -39.36 8.68 45.06
C ARG A 112 -39.97 8.49 46.45
N GLY A 113 -40.91 7.56 46.59
CA GLY A 113 -41.50 7.21 47.88
C GLY A 113 -40.49 6.58 48.83
N TRP A 114 -39.54 5.80 48.31
CA TRP A 114 -38.43 5.29 49.12
C TRP A 114 -37.45 6.39 49.52
N ASN A 115 -37.24 7.39 48.66
CA ASN A 115 -36.29 8.49 48.86
C ASN A 115 -34.88 7.99 49.26
N ARG A 116 -34.44 6.91 48.61
CA ARG A 116 -33.12 6.29 48.82
C ARG A 116 -32.39 6.20 47.50
N ALA A 117 -31.17 6.73 47.47
CA ALA A 117 -30.26 6.54 46.35
C ALA A 117 -29.77 5.08 46.28
N ALA A 118 -29.31 4.68 45.10
CA ALA A 118 -28.62 3.42 44.91
C ALA A 118 -27.35 3.35 45.80
N THR A 119 -27.14 2.19 46.38
CA THR A 119 -26.09 1.85 47.36
C THR A 119 -25.00 0.97 46.78
N MET A 120 -25.28 0.21 45.72
CA MET A 120 -24.36 -0.75 45.12
C MET A 120 -23.08 -0.13 44.56
N ALA A 121 -22.06 -0.97 44.36
CA ALA A 121 -20.71 -0.64 43.88
C ALA A 121 -20.60 -0.09 42.44
N TYR A 122 -21.70 0.41 41.85
CA TYR A 122 -21.68 1.10 40.55
C TYR A 122 -21.78 2.61 40.79
N PRO A 123 -20.66 3.35 40.80
CA PRO A 123 -20.64 4.79 41.12
C PRO A 123 -21.60 5.59 40.23
N GLN A 124 -21.76 5.19 38.97
CA GLN A 124 -22.67 5.84 38.03
C GLN A 124 -24.14 5.76 38.47
N LEU A 125 -24.63 4.58 38.89
CA LEU A 125 -26.04 4.42 39.28
C LEU A 125 -26.33 5.16 40.59
N ARG A 126 -25.37 5.18 41.52
CA ARG A 126 -25.43 5.97 42.74
C ARG A 126 -25.49 7.47 42.45
N PHE A 127 -24.65 7.97 41.55
CA PHE A 127 -24.71 9.37 41.12
C PHE A 127 -26.07 9.73 40.50
N LEU A 128 -26.53 8.92 39.54
CA LEU A 128 -27.77 9.16 38.80
C LEU A 128 -29.02 9.12 39.69
N SER A 129 -29.05 8.21 40.66
CA SER A 129 -30.15 8.11 41.62
C SER A 129 -30.21 9.31 42.56
N ARG A 130 -29.07 9.79 43.07
CA ARG A 130 -29.00 11.03 43.87
C ARG A 130 -29.45 12.25 43.07
N LEU A 131 -28.96 12.37 41.84
CA LEU A 131 -29.34 13.43 40.92
C LEU A 131 -30.85 13.43 40.64
N ALA A 132 -31.45 12.26 40.40
CA ALA A 132 -32.88 12.15 40.18
C ALA A 132 -33.70 12.55 41.42
N LEU A 133 -33.22 12.23 42.63
CA LEU A 133 -33.87 12.59 43.88
C LEU A 133 -33.72 14.07 44.26
N GLY A 134 -32.89 14.84 43.56
CA GLY A 134 -32.56 16.23 43.92
C GLY A 134 -31.74 16.32 45.21
N ASP A 135 -30.95 15.27 45.50
CA ASP A 135 -30.01 15.29 46.62
C ASP A 135 -28.75 16.06 46.18
N ASP A 136 -28.84 17.39 46.26
CA ASP A 136 -27.75 18.34 46.03
C ASP A 136 -26.70 18.31 47.16
N GLY A 137 -26.94 17.49 48.19
CA GLY A 137 -26.19 17.47 49.43
C GLY A 137 -24.70 17.31 49.15
N GLU A 138 -23.93 18.34 49.56
CA GLU A 138 -22.47 18.37 49.63
C GLU A 138 -22.00 16.95 49.89
N THR A 139 -21.49 16.29 48.83
CA THR A 139 -21.05 14.91 48.89
C THR A 139 -20.12 14.85 50.08
N SER A 140 -20.56 14.24 51.20
CA SER A 140 -19.86 14.33 52.48
C SER A 140 -18.53 13.55 52.49
N GLY A 141 -17.99 13.25 51.30
CA GLY A 141 -16.69 12.68 51.04
C GLY A 141 -15.94 13.32 49.86
N GLY A 142 -16.30 14.51 49.38
CA GLY A 142 -15.57 15.22 48.32
C GLY A 142 -15.60 14.52 46.95
N GLU A 143 -16.57 13.63 46.73
CA GLU A 143 -16.73 12.92 45.45
C GLU A 143 -17.21 13.94 44.41
N THR A 144 -16.32 14.28 43.47
CA THR A 144 -16.60 15.20 42.36
C THR A 144 -17.64 14.58 41.43
N VAL A 145 -18.61 15.39 41.00
CA VAL A 145 -19.59 14.99 39.98
C VAL A 145 -18.85 14.44 38.75
N ASP A 146 -19.17 13.22 38.34
CA ASP A 146 -18.63 12.67 37.09
C ASP A 146 -19.26 13.43 35.91
N ALA A 147 -18.52 14.39 35.36
CA ALA A 147 -18.89 15.21 34.22
C ALA A 147 -19.51 14.41 33.06
N ARG A 148 -19.00 13.20 32.79
CA ARG A 148 -19.51 12.33 31.72
C ARG A 148 -20.89 11.79 32.04
N SER A 149 -21.10 11.36 33.28
CA SER A 149 -22.40 10.85 33.73
C SER A 149 -23.44 11.96 33.75
N LEU A 150 -23.07 13.18 34.19
CA LEU A 150 -23.95 14.35 34.17
C LEU A 150 -24.36 14.72 32.74
N ALA A 151 -23.41 14.88 31.82
CA ALA A 151 -23.68 15.20 30.42
C ALA A 151 -24.61 14.17 29.75
N ARG A 152 -24.36 12.87 29.96
CA ARG A 152 -25.21 11.80 29.42
C ARG A 152 -26.62 11.79 30.01
N ALA A 153 -26.76 12.12 31.30
CA ALA A 153 -28.07 12.25 31.93
C ALA A 153 -28.82 13.45 31.35
N ALA A 154 -28.17 14.59 31.21
CA ALA A 154 -28.74 15.82 30.68
C ALA A 154 -29.26 15.66 29.23
N ALA A 155 -28.61 14.81 28.44
CA ALA A 155 -29.02 14.52 27.06
C ALA A 155 -30.33 13.72 26.95
N ARG A 156 -30.87 13.19 28.06
CA ARG A 156 -32.14 12.44 28.06
C ARG A 156 -33.32 13.38 28.25
N PHE A 157 -33.84 13.95 27.16
CA PHE A 157 -34.96 14.90 27.22
C PHE A 157 -36.28 14.27 27.66
N ASP A 158 -36.50 12.99 27.33
CA ASP A 158 -37.73 12.25 27.66
C ASP A 158 -37.66 11.57 29.04
N HIS A 159 -36.73 11.98 29.90
CA HIS A 159 -36.49 11.33 31.19
C HIS A 159 -36.39 12.37 32.33
N PRO A 160 -37.04 12.16 33.49
CA PRO A 160 -36.98 13.12 34.61
C PRO A 160 -35.57 13.40 35.11
N ILE A 161 -34.69 12.39 35.05
CA ILE A 161 -33.27 12.57 35.39
C ILE A 161 -32.59 13.63 34.50
N GLY A 162 -33.02 13.76 33.24
CA GLY A 162 -32.42 14.71 32.32
C GLY A 162 -32.80 16.14 32.66
N GLU A 163 -34.02 16.37 33.14
CA GLU A 163 -34.44 17.69 33.63
C GLU A 163 -33.54 18.14 34.79
N ARG A 164 -33.38 17.28 35.80
CA ARG A 164 -32.49 17.56 36.94
C ARG A 164 -31.02 17.69 36.52
N ALA A 165 -30.54 16.81 35.66
CA ALA A 165 -29.18 16.89 35.14
C ALA A 165 -28.93 18.19 34.37
N ARG A 166 -29.93 18.70 33.64
CA ARG A 166 -29.85 20.00 32.96
C ARG A 166 -29.87 21.16 33.94
N GLU A 167 -30.71 21.14 34.98
CA GLU A 167 -30.68 22.12 36.07
C GLU A 167 -29.30 22.16 36.73
N THR A 168 -28.75 20.99 37.09
CA THR A 168 -27.41 20.87 37.67
C THR A 168 -26.32 21.33 36.70
N LEU A 169 -26.44 21.03 35.41
CA LEU A 169 -25.46 21.47 34.40
C LEU A 169 -25.39 22.99 34.28
N LEU A 170 -26.51 23.70 34.48
CA LEU A 170 -26.55 25.17 34.43
C LEU A 170 -25.99 25.84 35.69
N THR A 171 -26.02 25.16 36.83
CA THR A 171 -25.52 25.68 38.12
C THR A 171 -24.09 25.21 38.43
N CYS A 172 -23.63 24.14 37.79
CA CYS A 172 -22.30 23.58 37.98
C CYS A 172 -21.27 24.34 37.14
N ASP A 173 -20.21 24.82 37.80
CA ASP A 173 -19.07 25.52 37.17
C ASP A 173 -18.04 24.54 36.56
N ASP A 174 -18.46 23.32 36.19
CA ASP A 174 -17.59 22.30 35.58
C ASP A 174 -17.65 22.40 34.05
N SER A 175 -16.68 23.13 33.48
CA SER A 175 -16.56 23.31 32.03
C SER A 175 -16.49 21.98 31.28
N ARG A 176 -15.93 20.93 31.89
CA ARG A 176 -15.82 19.60 31.27
C ARG A 176 -17.19 18.94 31.08
N ALA A 177 -18.11 19.15 32.01
CA ALA A 177 -19.48 18.64 31.87
C ALA A 177 -20.21 19.34 30.72
N VAL A 178 -20.03 20.65 30.59
CA VAL A 178 -20.55 21.45 29.48
C VAL A 178 -19.96 21.00 28.14
N ASP A 179 -18.65 20.80 28.07
CA ASP A 179 -17.95 20.32 26.85
C ASP A 179 -18.51 18.97 26.39
N LEU A 180 -18.64 18.01 27.32
CA LEU A 180 -19.18 16.68 27.02
C LEU A 180 -20.66 16.72 26.62
N PHE A 181 -21.45 17.62 27.20
CA PHE A 181 -22.84 17.82 26.80
C PHE A 181 -22.92 18.46 25.40
N CYS A 182 -22.11 19.48 25.11
CA CYS A 182 -22.03 20.11 23.80
C CYS A 182 -21.56 19.14 22.71
N ALA A 183 -20.60 18.26 23.02
CA ALA A 183 -20.18 17.19 22.12
C ALA A 183 -21.34 16.24 21.79
N THR A 184 -22.12 15.84 22.80
CA THR A 184 -23.33 15.02 22.63
C THR A 184 -24.41 15.75 21.82
N ALA A 185 -24.55 17.06 22.01
CA ALA A 185 -25.49 17.88 21.26
C ALA A 185 -25.06 18.11 19.80
N ALA A 186 -23.76 18.11 19.50
CA ALA A 186 -23.25 18.26 18.14
C ALA A 186 -23.55 17.03 17.27
N ASP A 187 -23.80 15.87 17.86
CA ASP A 187 -24.17 14.65 17.16
C ASP A 187 -25.56 14.75 16.53
N ALA A 188 -25.71 14.12 15.36
CA ALA A 188 -26.83 14.40 14.44
C ALA A 188 -28.23 14.05 14.99
N ASP A 189 -28.30 13.31 16.09
CA ASP A 189 -29.52 12.72 16.63
C ASP A 189 -30.09 13.43 17.88
N ALA A 190 -29.62 14.65 18.20
CA ALA A 190 -29.99 15.34 19.45
C ALA A 190 -30.50 16.79 19.28
N PRO A 191 -31.57 17.05 18.50
CA PRO A 191 -32.07 18.40 18.24
C PRO A 191 -32.50 19.16 19.52
N HIS A 192 -33.04 18.44 20.51
CA HIS A 192 -33.40 19.05 21.80
C HIS A 192 -32.17 19.49 22.61
N ALA A 193 -31.05 18.77 22.53
CA ALA A 193 -29.81 19.15 23.20
C ALA A 193 -29.20 20.41 22.56
N VAL A 194 -29.26 20.51 21.23
CA VAL A 194 -28.86 21.72 20.50
C VAL A 194 -29.70 22.92 20.92
N GLU A 195 -31.02 22.76 20.97
CA GLU A 195 -31.93 23.84 21.39
C GLU A 195 -31.65 24.29 22.82
N PHE A 196 -31.36 23.35 23.72
CA PHE A 196 -31.00 23.64 25.09
C PHE A 196 -29.67 24.41 25.19
N CYS A 197 -28.62 23.96 24.48
CA CYS A 197 -27.37 24.70 24.44
C CYS A 197 -27.56 26.13 23.92
N ARG A 198 -28.35 26.30 22.86
CA ARG A 198 -28.65 27.61 22.28
C ARG A 198 -29.38 28.52 23.25
N THR A 199 -30.41 28.00 23.92
CA THR A 199 -31.25 28.74 24.88
C THR A 199 -30.44 29.23 26.08
N HIS A 200 -29.50 28.41 26.54
CA HIS A 200 -28.69 28.70 27.73
C HIS A 200 -27.26 29.17 27.42
N HIS A 201 -26.98 29.49 26.15
CA HIS A 201 -25.66 29.93 25.68
C HIS A 201 -24.51 29.00 26.08
N LEU A 202 -24.76 27.69 26.12
CA LEU A 202 -23.75 26.68 26.41
C LEU A 202 -22.92 26.40 25.15
N ALA A 203 -21.61 26.35 25.33
CA ALA A 203 -20.64 26.12 24.28
C ALA A 203 -19.36 25.48 24.86
N PRO A 204 -18.62 24.68 24.07
CA PRO A 204 -17.33 24.12 24.50
C PRO A 204 -16.35 25.20 24.98
N ALA A 205 -15.51 24.90 25.97
CA ALA A 205 -14.50 25.80 26.50
C ALA A 205 -13.38 26.07 25.48
N ASP A 206 -12.96 25.06 24.72
CA ASP A 206 -11.96 25.19 23.67
C ASP A 206 -12.50 26.00 22.46
N PRO A 207 -11.78 27.04 21.98
CA PRO A 207 -12.26 27.87 20.87
C PRO A 207 -12.46 27.12 19.55
N ALA A 208 -11.63 26.12 19.24
CA ALA A 208 -11.72 25.37 17.99
C ALA A 208 -12.91 24.39 18.03
N GLU A 209 -13.08 23.67 19.14
CA GLU A 209 -14.27 22.84 19.38
C GLU A 209 -15.55 23.68 19.39
N ARG A 210 -15.50 24.90 19.94
CA ARG A 210 -16.62 25.83 19.92
C ARG A 210 -17.01 26.24 18.49
N ALA A 211 -16.03 26.44 17.60
CA ALA A 211 -16.30 26.81 16.20
C ALA A 211 -17.00 25.68 15.48
N VAL A 212 -16.51 24.46 15.68
CA VAL A 212 -17.12 23.22 15.17
C VAL A 212 -18.52 23.02 15.73
N PHE A 213 -18.72 23.28 17.01
CA PHE A 213 -20.03 23.16 17.64
C PHE A 213 -21.04 24.11 17.00
N PHE A 214 -20.74 25.41 16.90
CA PHE A 214 -21.65 26.38 16.27
C PHE A 214 -21.92 26.06 14.79
N LEU A 215 -20.90 25.58 14.07
CA LEU A 215 -21.04 25.09 12.71
C LEU A 215 -22.01 23.91 12.61
N ARG A 216 -21.79 22.85 13.40
CA ARG A 216 -22.58 21.59 13.34
C ARG A 216 -24.02 21.80 13.77
N THR A 217 -24.24 22.69 14.73
CA THR A 217 -25.55 23.01 15.30
C THR A 217 -26.34 24.07 14.52
N GLY A 218 -25.78 24.61 13.43
CA GLY A 218 -26.46 25.60 12.60
C GLY A 218 -26.49 27.02 13.17
N GLN A 219 -25.68 27.31 14.20
CA GLN A 219 -25.56 28.63 14.84
C GLN A 219 -24.59 29.53 14.07
N HIS A 220 -24.94 29.81 12.81
CA HIS A 220 -24.05 30.41 11.82
C HIS A 220 -23.51 31.80 12.18
N GLU A 221 -24.34 32.65 12.80
CA GLU A 221 -23.92 34.01 13.19
C GLU A 221 -22.85 33.97 14.28
N GLN A 222 -23.00 33.08 15.27
CA GLN A 222 -22.03 32.90 16.35
C GLN A 222 -20.71 32.31 15.82
N TYR A 223 -20.80 31.32 14.92
CA TYR A 223 -19.62 30.81 14.21
C TYR A 223 -18.88 31.93 13.47
N ARG A 224 -19.57 32.76 12.66
CA ARG A 224 -18.93 33.84 11.89
C ARG A 224 -18.33 34.93 12.78
N ALA A 225 -18.97 35.25 13.91
CA ALA A 225 -18.44 36.23 14.85
C ALA A 225 -17.15 35.73 15.53
N MET A 226 -17.08 34.44 15.80
CA MET A 226 -15.94 33.84 16.50
C MET A 226 -14.78 33.47 15.58
N ASP A 227 -15.08 33.01 14.36
CA ASP A 227 -14.10 32.57 13.38
C ASP A 227 -14.31 33.31 12.04
N PRO A 228 -14.10 34.64 12.01
CA PRO A 228 -14.37 35.48 10.85
C PRO A 228 -13.41 35.21 9.67
N ASP A 229 -12.27 34.57 9.92
CA ASP A 229 -11.28 34.17 8.91
C ASP A 229 -11.20 32.65 8.70
N GLY A 230 -11.85 31.85 9.55
CA GLY A 230 -11.91 30.39 9.41
C GLY A 230 -10.70 29.68 10.01
N ALA A 231 -9.79 30.39 10.68
CA ALA A 231 -8.54 29.83 11.20
C ALA A 231 -8.79 28.73 12.25
N LEU A 232 -9.80 28.91 13.11
CA LEU A 232 -10.12 27.93 14.16
C LEU A 232 -10.68 26.64 13.56
N LEU A 233 -11.62 26.76 12.62
CA LEU A 233 -12.19 25.61 11.94
C LEU A 233 -11.16 24.89 11.06
N THR A 234 -10.25 25.63 10.41
CA THR A 234 -9.14 25.05 9.65
C THR A 234 -8.21 24.22 10.53
N ALA A 235 -7.79 24.77 11.68
CA ALA A 235 -6.94 24.05 12.62
C ALA A 235 -7.59 22.73 13.06
N HIS A 236 -8.85 22.78 13.49
CA HIS A 236 -9.59 21.58 13.89
C HIS A 236 -9.76 20.59 12.74
N TYR A 237 -10.10 21.07 11.55
CA TYR A 237 -10.30 20.23 10.38
C TYR A 237 -9.05 19.42 10.03
N HIS A 238 -7.86 20.01 10.16
CA HIS A 238 -6.60 19.33 9.85
C HIS A 238 -6.28 18.20 10.83
N ASP A 239 -6.55 18.41 12.12
CA ASP A 239 -6.31 17.41 13.17
C ASP A 239 -7.41 16.34 13.24
N ALA A 240 -8.58 16.63 12.67
CA ALA A 240 -9.74 15.75 12.71
C ALA A 240 -9.56 14.44 11.90
N PRO A 241 -10.06 13.30 12.43
CA PRO A 241 -10.13 12.05 11.69
C PRO A 241 -11.02 12.18 10.44
N SER A 242 -10.89 11.25 9.51
CA SER A 242 -11.56 11.31 8.21
C SER A 242 -13.10 11.33 8.28
N GLU A 243 -13.68 10.69 9.30
CA GLU A 243 -15.12 10.68 9.57
C GLU A 243 -15.62 12.06 10.00
N GLU A 244 -14.95 12.68 10.97
CA GLU A 244 -15.26 14.02 11.45
C GLU A 244 -15.07 15.08 10.35
N ARG A 245 -13.98 15.00 9.57
CA ARG A 245 -13.80 15.83 8.36
C ARG A 245 -14.92 15.67 7.34
N SER A 246 -15.55 14.49 7.28
CA SER A 246 -16.74 14.27 6.44
C SER A 246 -17.95 15.02 7.00
N ALA A 247 -18.23 14.88 8.29
CA ALA A 247 -19.32 15.57 8.97
C ALA A 247 -19.18 17.10 8.90
N LEU A 248 -17.98 17.63 9.10
CA LEU A 248 -17.69 19.07 8.98
C LEU A 248 -17.95 19.59 7.57
N ARG A 249 -17.58 18.84 6.52
CA ARG A 249 -17.89 19.22 5.13
C ARG A 249 -19.38 19.27 4.87
N GLU A 250 -20.14 18.32 5.39
CA GLU A 250 -21.59 18.32 5.26
C GLU A 250 -22.19 19.55 5.95
N ALA A 251 -21.75 19.85 7.18
CA ALA A 251 -22.19 21.04 7.92
C ALA A 251 -21.86 22.34 7.17
N MET A 252 -20.63 22.51 6.68
CA MET A 252 -20.25 23.68 5.87
C MET A 252 -20.99 23.75 4.52
N THR A 253 -21.43 22.62 3.96
CA THR A 253 -22.23 22.62 2.73
C THR A 253 -23.60 23.25 2.98
N ARG A 254 -24.23 22.93 4.11
CA ARG A 254 -25.53 23.50 4.52
C ARG A 254 -25.47 25.02 4.70
N LEU A 255 -24.28 25.55 5.00
CA LEU A 255 -23.99 26.97 5.17
C LEU A 255 -23.87 27.79 3.86
N GLY A 256 -23.94 27.13 2.70
CA GLY A 256 -23.76 27.79 1.40
C GLY A 256 -22.36 27.62 0.79
N GLY A 257 -21.51 26.76 1.35
CA GLY A 257 -20.28 26.27 0.72
C GLY A 257 -19.08 27.24 0.68
N ILE A 258 -19.28 28.54 0.90
CA ILE A 258 -18.23 29.58 0.90
C ILE A 258 -17.19 29.32 2.00
N ASP A 259 -17.64 28.87 3.18
CA ASP A 259 -16.75 28.58 4.31
C ASP A 259 -15.79 27.41 4.02
N ILE A 260 -16.15 26.49 3.11
CA ILE A 260 -15.30 25.34 2.79
C ILE A 260 -14.06 25.75 2.02
N LEU A 261 -14.20 26.70 1.09
CA LEU A 261 -13.06 27.20 0.33
C LEU A 261 -12.07 27.90 1.26
N ARG A 262 -12.60 28.68 2.21
CA ARG A 262 -11.80 29.37 3.23
C ARG A 262 -11.04 28.37 4.12
N VAL A 263 -11.71 27.29 4.53
CA VAL A 263 -11.15 26.28 5.44
C VAL A 263 -10.16 25.35 4.73
N LEU A 264 -10.51 24.84 3.54
CA LEU A 264 -9.68 23.86 2.83
C LEU A 264 -8.56 24.49 1.99
N ALA A 265 -8.71 25.76 1.59
CA ALA A 265 -7.74 26.46 0.76
C ALA A 265 -7.09 27.65 1.50
N GLY A 266 -6.96 27.52 2.82
CA GLY A 266 -6.48 28.56 3.75
C GLY A 266 -5.42 29.48 3.14
N GLN A 267 -5.52 30.78 3.44
CA GLN A 267 -4.87 31.86 2.68
C GLN A 267 -3.33 31.79 2.59
N ARG A 268 -2.64 30.97 3.39
CA ARG A 268 -1.18 31.03 3.51
C ARG A 268 -0.41 29.87 2.86
N HIS A 269 -0.98 28.68 2.65
CA HIS A 269 -0.21 27.50 2.21
C HIS A 269 -0.88 26.68 1.08
N ARG A 270 -1.45 27.36 0.08
CA ARG A 270 -2.20 26.74 -1.04
C ARG A 270 -1.54 25.50 -1.65
N ASP A 271 -0.22 25.50 -1.86
CA ASP A 271 0.45 24.40 -2.58
C ASP A 271 0.62 23.13 -1.72
N ARG A 272 0.87 23.26 -0.42
CA ARG A 272 1.02 22.09 0.49
C ARG A 272 -0.32 21.54 0.93
N ASP A 273 -1.30 22.42 1.16
CA ASP A 273 -2.59 22.02 1.73
C ASP A 273 -3.44 21.26 0.72
N VAL A 274 -3.49 21.73 -0.54
CA VAL A 274 -4.21 21.04 -1.63
C VAL A 274 -3.69 19.62 -1.87
N ALA A 275 -2.39 19.46 -1.73
CA ALA A 275 -1.67 18.22 -1.87
C ALA A 275 -2.00 17.19 -0.76
N SER A 276 -2.39 17.68 0.43
CA SER A 276 -2.78 16.86 1.59
C SER A 276 -4.20 16.31 1.49
N LEU A 277 -5.05 16.94 0.67
CA LEU A 277 -6.44 16.57 0.51
C LEU A 277 -6.57 15.15 -0.02
N ASN A 278 -7.42 14.35 0.60
CA ASN A 278 -7.76 13.02 0.10
C ASN A 278 -8.65 13.10 -1.16
N HIS A 279 -8.85 11.97 -1.83
CA HIS A 279 -9.61 11.94 -3.08
C HIS A 279 -11.04 12.48 -2.96
N LYS A 280 -11.73 12.23 -1.82
CA LYS A 280 -13.09 12.73 -1.59
C LYS A 280 -13.11 14.25 -1.39
N GLU A 281 -12.13 14.79 -0.66
CA GLU A 281 -11.96 16.23 -0.44
C GLU A 281 -11.71 16.97 -1.75
N ARG A 282 -10.80 16.46 -2.58
CA ARG A 282 -10.53 17.06 -3.90
C ARG A 282 -11.75 17.00 -4.81
N ALA A 283 -12.41 15.85 -4.90
CA ALA A 283 -13.62 15.70 -5.72
C ALA A 283 -14.74 16.66 -5.26
N TYR A 284 -14.88 16.86 -3.96
CA TYR A 284 -15.82 17.80 -3.39
C TYR A 284 -15.51 19.25 -3.79
N LEU A 285 -14.25 19.70 -3.62
CA LEU A 285 -13.82 21.06 -3.97
C LEU A 285 -13.99 21.34 -5.47
N ILE A 286 -13.57 20.40 -6.32
CA ILE A 286 -13.77 20.46 -7.77
C ILE A 286 -15.26 20.65 -8.07
N GLY A 287 -16.12 19.85 -7.46
CA GLY A 287 -17.57 19.93 -7.65
C GLY A 287 -18.16 21.28 -7.22
N GLN A 288 -17.65 21.89 -6.14
CA GLN A 288 -18.08 23.21 -5.69
C GLN A 288 -17.69 24.31 -6.67
N PHE A 289 -16.40 24.43 -7.00
CA PHE A 289 -15.93 25.44 -7.97
C PHE A 289 -16.61 25.29 -9.32
N THR A 290 -16.84 24.05 -9.77
CA THR A 290 -17.53 23.77 -11.03
C THR A 290 -18.99 24.23 -11.01
N ARG A 291 -19.71 23.99 -9.90
CA ARG A 291 -21.11 24.45 -9.75
C ARG A 291 -21.22 25.98 -9.71
N GLN A 292 -20.26 26.64 -9.07
CA GLN A 292 -20.23 28.10 -8.94
C GLN A 292 -19.65 28.79 -10.18
N ARG A 293 -19.07 28.03 -11.12
CA ARG A 293 -18.31 28.55 -12.27
C ARG A 293 -17.16 29.47 -11.88
N ASP A 294 -16.56 29.22 -10.71
CA ASP A 294 -15.42 29.99 -10.21
C ASP A 294 -14.12 29.43 -10.80
N TRP A 295 -13.93 29.71 -12.08
CA TRP A 295 -12.84 29.18 -12.89
C TRP A 295 -11.49 29.75 -12.50
N ASP A 296 -11.45 31.02 -12.09
CA ASP A 296 -10.24 31.69 -11.68
C ASP A 296 -9.65 31.05 -10.42
N GLN A 297 -10.48 30.54 -9.50
CA GLN A 297 -10.01 29.76 -8.36
C GLN A 297 -9.75 28.28 -8.68
N LEU A 298 -10.52 27.67 -9.58
CA LEU A 298 -10.34 26.27 -9.96
C LEU A 298 -9.04 26.02 -10.73
N TRP A 299 -8.59 26.98 -11.55
CA TRP A 299 -7.41 26.78 -12.40
C TRP A 299 -6.10 26.57 -11.61
N PRO A 300 -5.71 27.45 -10.66
CA PRO A 300 -4.54 27.22 -9.82
C PRO A 300 -4.62 25.89 -9.06
N PHE A 301 -5.83 25.49 -8.64
CA PHE A 301 -6.06 24.20 -8.01
C PHE A 301 -5.81 23.03 -8.98
N THR A 302 -6.23 23.18 -10.24
CA THR A 302 -6.12 22.15 -11.29
C THR A 302 -4.67 21.74 -11.55
N VAL A 303 -3.73 22.68 -11.57
CA VAL A 303 -2.30 22.39 -11.80
C VAL A 303 -1.61 21.71 -10.61
N LEU A 304 -2.26 21.65 -9.44
CA LEU A 304 -1.76 20.97 -8.25
C LEU A 304 -2.32 19.55 -8.09
N LEU A 305 -3.38 19.21 -8.83
CA LEU A 305 -4.05 17.91 -8.77
C LEU A 305 -3.16 16.77 -9.31
N PRO A 306 -3.50 15.50 -9.01
CA PRO A 306 -2.94 14.38 -9.78
C PRO A 306 -3.23 14.58 -11.27
N LEU A 307 -2.31 14.21 -12.15
CA LEU A 307 -2.42 14.50 -13.59
C LEU A 307 -3.75 14.05 -14.21
N ALA A 308 -4.22 12.86 -13.87
CA ALA A 308 -5.50 12.34 -14.35
C ALA A 308 -6.71 13.15 -13.86
N ASP A 309 -6.65 13.69 -12.64
CA ASP A 309 -7.67 14.57 -12.10
C ASP A 309 -7.59 15.94 -12.80
N ALA A 310 -6.39 16.48 -13.05
CA ALA A 310 -6.18 17.74 -13.77
C ALA A 310 -6.77 17.71 -15.19
N VAL A 311 -6.51 16.65 -15.97
CA VAL A 311 -7.10 16.46 -17.31
C VAL A 311 -8.63 16.35 -17.22
N ARG A 312 -9.18 15.65 -16.23
CA ARG A 312 -10.64 15.57 -16.07
C ARG A 312 -11.26 16.94 -15.75
N VAL A 313 -10.59 17.73 -14.91
CA VAL A 313 -11.07 19.06 -14.48
C VAL A 313 -10.94 20.10 -15.59
N VAL A 314 -9.89 20.07 -16.42
CA VAL A 314 -9.76 21.04 -17.52
C VAL A 314 -10.95 20.97 -18.50
N HIS A 315 -11.51 19.78 -18.69
CA HIS A 315 -12.68 19.57 -19.55
C HIS A 315 -13.99 20.15 -18.97
N SER A 316 -14.05 20.50 -17.68
CA SER A 316 -15.24 21.12 -17.07
C SER A 316 -15.29 22.65 -17.22
N PHE A 317 -14.22 23.30 -17.70
CA PHE A 317 -14.16 24.77 -17.84
C PHE A 317 -14.98 25.31 -19.02
N GLY A 318 -15.39 24.47 -19.98
CA GLY A 318 -16.09 24.91 -21.19
C GLY A 318 -15.27 25.89 -22.02
N ASP A 319 -15.80 27.09 -22.25
CA ASP A 319 -15.16 28.13 -23.08
C ASP A 319 -14.18 29.02 -22.29
N TRP A 320 -14.12 28.91 -20.96
CA TRP A 320 -13.20 29.72 -20.16
C TRP A 320 -11.74 29.34 -20.44
N ARG A 321 -10.84 30.33 -20.44
CA ARG A 321 -9.38 30.16 -20.61
C ARG A 321 -8.64 31.07 -19.62
N PRO A 322 -7.48 30.65 -19.08
CA PRO A 322 -6.68 31.53 -18.25
C PRO A 322 -6.08 32.68 -19.08
N SER A 323 -5.84 33.81 -18.41
CA SER A 323 -5.36 35.04 -19.04
C SER A 323 -3.87 35.00 -19.38
N GLY A 324 -3.05 34.33 -18.55
CA GLY A 324 -1.60 34.18 -18.76
C GLY A 324 -1.28 33.31 -19.98
N ALA A 325 -0.26 33.70 -20.76
CA ALA A 325 0.16 32.95 -21.95
C ALA A 325 0.69 31.55 -21.59
N ASP A 326 1.46 31.45 -20.51
CA ASP A 326 1.97 30.18 -20.00
C ASP A 326 0.85 29.29 -19.47
N ASP A 327 -0.04 29.84 -18.64
CA ASP A 327 -1.22 29.14 -18.14
C ASP A 327 -2.07 28.60 -19.29
N ARG A 328 -2.28 29.43 -20.32
CA ARG A 328 -3.06 29.06 -21.51
C ARG A 328 -2.41 27.90 -22.26
N ARG A 329 -1.09 27.91 -22.40
CA ARG A 329 -0.35 26.79 -23.01
C ARG A 329 -0.56 25.48 -22.24
N VAL A 330 -0.45 25.52 -20.90
CA VAL A 330 -0.68 24.31 -20.07
C VAL A 330 -2.14 23.87 -20.14
N PHE A 331 -3.08 24.82 -20.07
CA PHE A 331 -4.51 24.57 -20.21
C PHE A 331 -4.83 23.89 -21.53
N GLU A 332 -4.33 24.42 -22.65
CA GLU A 332 -4.53 23.86 -23.99
C GLU A 332 -3.88 22.49 -24.13
N THR A 333 -2.70 22.27 -23.53
CA THR A 333 -2.05 20.96 -23.53
C THR A 333 -2.87 19.93 -22.73
N LEU A 334 -3.39 20.29 -21.55
CA LEU A 334 -4.28 19.45 -20.75
C LEU A 334 -5.61 19.18 -21.46
N LEU A 335 -6.16 20.16 -22.18
CA LEU A 335 -7.43 20.04 -22.91
C LEU A 335 -7.28 19.18 -24.17
N ALA A 336 -6.16 19.29 -24.87
CA ALA A 336 -5.85 18.44 -26.03
C ALA A 336 -5.51 17.00 -25.62
N ALA A 337 -5.11 16.79 -24.36
CA ALA A 337 -4.86 15.45 -23.85
C ALA A 337 -6.16 14.64 -23.81
N GLY A 338 -6.15 13.49 -24.49
CA GLY A 338 -7.20 12.49 -24.36
C GLY A 338 -7.29 11.90 -22.93
N PRO A 339 -8.10 10.86 -22.72
CA PRO A 339 -8.25 10.24 -21.40
C PRO A 339 -6.96 9.55 -20.92
N VAL A 340 -6.04 10.30 -20.32
CA VAL A 340 -4.79 9.80 -19.72
C VAL A 340 -5.02 8.97 -18.44
N THR A 341 -6.26 8.89 -17.97
CA THR A 341 -6.61 8.22 -16.70
C THR A 341 -6.19 6.75 -16.70
N LYS A 342 -6.31 6.06 -17.84
CA LYS A 342 -5.88 4.66 -17.97
C LYS A 342 -4.36 4.54 -17.77
N GLN A 343 -3.59 5.39 -18.44
CA GLN A 343 -2.13 5.37 -18.37
C GLN A 343 -1.56 5.83 -17.03
N VAL A 344 -2.10 6.91 -16.45
CA VAL A 344 -1.71 7.36 -15.10
C VAL A 344 -2.05 6.28 -14.08
N ARG A 345 -3.19 5.59 -14.21
CA ARG A 345 -3.55 4.47 -13.32
C ARG A 345 -2.63 3.27 -13.51
N ALA A 346 -2.32 2.91 -14.75
CA ALA A 346 -1.39 1.85 -15.11
C ALA A 346 -0.01 2.09 -14.48
N LEU A 347 0.50 3.33 -14.59
CA LEU A 347 1.78 3.76 -14.04
C LEU A 347 1.76 3.90 -12.51
N SER A 348 0.66 4.34 -11.89
CA SER A 348 0.61 4.63 -10.44
C SER A 348 0.18 3.48 -9.56
N THR A 349 -0.93 2.78 -9.89
CA THR A 349 -1.64 1.93 -8.91
C THR A 349 -1.12 0.52 -8.81
N GLY A 350 -0.13 0.12 -9.61
CA GLY A 350 0.18 -1.30 -9.76
C GLY A 350 -1.06 -2.10 -10.12
N SER A 351 -1.88 -1.50 -11.02
CA SER A 351 -2.94 -2.16 -11.78
C SER A 351 -2.45 -3.56 -12.20
N PRO A 352 -3.34 -4.57 -12.29
CA PRO A 352 -2.92 -5.92 -12.66
C PRO A 352 -2.00 -5.90 -13.90
N ALA A 353 -0.73 -6.24 -13.66
CA ALA A 353 0.28 -6.81 -14.58
C ALA A 353 0.40 -6.31 -16.02
N TRP A 354 -0.67 -6.49 -16.79
CA TRP A 354 -0.72 -6.37 -18.24
C TRP A 354 -0.86 -4.92 -18.72
N ASP A 355 -1.07 -3.97 -17.81
CA ASP A 355 -1.08 -2.53 -18.09
C ASP A 355 0.30 -1.87 -17.97
N THR A 356 1.38 -2.59 -17.58
CA THR A 356 2.70 -1.94 -17.54
C THR A 356 3.05 -1.52 -18.97
N PRO A 357 3.27 -0.22 -19.23
CA PRO A 357 3.50 0.23 -20.59
C PRO A 357 4.79 -0.37 -21.14
N HIS A 358 4.69 -0.92 -22.34
CA HIS A 358 5.79 -1.61 -23.02
C HIS A 358 5.61 -1.47 -24.52
N THR A 359 6.73 -1.45 -25.23
CA THR A 359 6.74 -1.57 -26.69
C THR A 359 6.80 -3.04 -27.05
N ARG A 360 5.94 -3.46 -27.98
CA ARG A 360 5.87 -4.84 -28.45
C ARG A 360 6.35 -4.91 -29.89
N ILE A 361 7.37 -5.73 -30.11
CA ILE A 361 7.84 -6.10 -31.44
C ILE A 361 7.19 -7.43 -31.82
N VAL A 362 6.46 -7.44 -32.93
CA VAL A 362 5.89 -8.65 -33.53
C VAL A 362 6.87 -9.13 -34.60
N LEU A 363 7.54 -10.25 -34.35
CA LEU A 363 8.60 -10.74 -35.23
C LEU A 363 8.09 -11.09 -36.64
N ARG A 364 6.84 -11.55 -36.76
CA ARG A 364 6.23 -11.88 -38.05
C ARG A 364 5.99 -10.67 -38.94
N ASP A 365 5.83 -9.49 -38.34
CA ASP A 365 5.69 -8.24 -39.09
C ASP A 365 7.06 -7.81 -39.67
N LEU A 366 8.16 -8.32 -39.10
CA LEU A 366 9.52 -8.10 -39.58
C LEU A 366 9.93 -9.15 -40.63
N ASP A 367 9.62 -10.42 -40.40
CA ASP A 367 9.87 -11.53 -41.34
C ASP A 367 8.95 -12.73 -41.05
N GLU A 368 8.35 -13.31 -42.09
CA GLU A 368 7.39 -14.42 -41.96
C GLU A 368 7.98 -15.68 -41.30
N ARG A 369 9.31 -15.88 -41.40
CA ARG A 369 10.02 -17.03 -40.81
C ARG A 369 10.37 -16.79 -39.35
N ALA A 370 10.37 -15.53 -38.89
CA ALA A 370 10.63 -15.17 -37.50
C ALA A 370 9.43 -15.50 -36.60
N THR A 371 9.28 -16.79 -36.31
CA THR A 371 8.12 -17.33 -35.60
C THR A 371 8.18 -17.16 -34.09
N ASP A 372 9.38 -17.19 -33.51
CA ASP A 372 9.64 -16.95 -32.09
C ASP A 372 11.08 -16.45 -31.88
N ALA A 373 11.36 -15.78 -30.76
CA ALA A 373 12.73 -15.49 -30.33
C ALA A 373 13.21 -16.57 -29.37
N VAL A 374 14.43 -17.07 -29.57
CA VAL A 374 15.09 -18.02 -28.65
C VAL A 374 16.22 -17.41 -27.83
N ASP A 375 16.75 -16.27 -28.28
CA ASP A 375 17.70 -15.44 -27.55
C ASP A 375 17.65 -14.00 -28.07
N LEU A 376 18.09 -13.08 -27.23
CA LEU A 376 18.15 -11.64 -27.50
C LEU A 376 19.49 -11.12 -27.02
N ASP A 377 19.95 -10.02 -27.61
CA ASP A 377 21.07 -9.23 -27.08
C ASP A 377 20.99 -7.78 -27.55
N PHE A 378 21.37 -6.83 -26.70
CA PHE A 378 21.37 -5.42 -27.05
C PHE A 378 22.71 -5.00 -27.66
N ALA A 379 22.66 -4.05 -28.58
CA ALA A 379 23.84 -3.34 -29.06
C ALA A 379 24.58 -2.66 -27.88
N PRO A 380 25.90 -2.40 -28.01
CA PRO A 380 26.68 -1.71 -26.99
C PRO A 380 26.13 -0.33 -26.58
N ASP A 381 25.51 0.39 -27.53
CA ASP A 381 24.89 1.68 -27.33
C ASP A 381 23.44 1.58 -26.80
N GLY A 382 22.88 0.37 -26.72
CA GLY A 382 21.50 0.12 -26.31
C GLY A 382 20.44 0.50 -27.33
N ARG A 383 20.81 0.97 -28.54
CA ARG A 383 19.86 1.41 -29.58
C ARG A 383 19.43 0.29 -30.52
N GLY A 384 20.25 -0.74 -30.66
CA GLY A 384 19.90 -1.95 -31.40
C GLY A 384 19.48 -3.10 -30.48
N LEU A 385 18.55 -3.93 -30.95
CA LEU A 385 18.21 -5.21 -30.35
C LEU A 385 18.33 -6.33 -31.39
N ALA A 386 19.30 -7.22 -31.17
CA ALA A 386 19.44 -8.42 -31.97
C ALA A 386 18.55 -9.54 -31.42
N PHE A 387 17.94 -10.31 -32.32
CA PHE A 387 17.17 -11.51 -32.00
C PHE A 387 17.63 -12.70 -32.84
N ALA A 388 17.58 -13.89 -32.24
CA ALA A 388 17.72 -15.16 -32.95
C ALA A 388 16.39 -15.93 -32.92
N SER A 389 16.00 -16.47 -34.07
CA SER A 389 14.78 -17.26 -34.24
C SER A 389 15.09 -18.71 -34.61
N PRO A 390 14.33 -19.70 -34.10
CA PRO A 390 14.47 -21.08 -34.55
C PRO A 390 14.01 -21.26 -36.00
N GLY A 391 13.27 -20.29 -36.56
CA GLY A 391 12.89 -20.19 -37.98
C GLY A 391 14.06 -19.85 -38.92
N GLN A 392 15.30 -20.11 -38.49
CA GLN A 392 16.52 -19.98 -39.29
C GLN A 392 16.82 -18.53 -39.72
N CYS A 393 16.41 -17.55 -38.92
CA CYS A 393 16.75 -16.15 -39.13
C CYS A 393 17.21 -15.46 -37.86
N ALA A 394 18.12 -14.50 -38.02
CA ALA A 394 18.48 -13.54 -36.99
C ALA A 394 18.33 -12.14 -37.57
N GLY A 395 17.92 -11.19 -36.75
CA GLY A 395 17.77 -9.81 -37.18
C GLY A 395 18.23 -8.83 -36.12
N ILE A 396 18.40 -7.58 -36.54
CA ILE A 396 18.67 -6.44 -35.67
C ILE A 396 17.49 -5.47 -35.86
N VAL A 397 16.87 -5.08 -34.75
CA VAL A 397 15.83 -4.06 -34.70
C VAL A 397 16.47 -2.77 -34.19
N ASP A 398 16.28 -1.69 -34.92
CA ASP A 398 16.55 -0.34 -34.43
C ASP A 398 15.41 0.09 -33.51
N LEU A 399 15.73 0.37 -32.23
CA LEU A 399 14.75 0.69 -31.21
C LEU A 399 14.25 2.13 -31.30
N ASP A 400 14.98 3.03 -31.96
CA ASP A 400 14.54 4.43 -32.14
C ASP A 400 13.40 4.49 -33.16
N SER A 401 13.51 3.72 -34.25
CA SER A 401 12.49 3.63 -35.30
C SER A 401 11.51 2.47 -35.13
N ASN A 402 11.82 1.51 -34.24
CA ASN A 402 11.14 0.22 -34.11
C ASN A 402 11.06 -0.55 -35.44
N THR A 403 12.09 -0.44 -36.28
CA THR A 403 12.16 -1.10 -37.60
C THR A 403 13.30 -2.10 -37.69
N LEU A 404 13.15 -3.09 -38.58
CA LEU A 404 14.19 -4.06 -38.87
C LEU A 404 15.32 -3.38 -39.66
N SER A 405 16.50 -3.25 -39.04
CA SER A 405 17.68 -2.67 -39.71
C SER A 405 18.42 -3.72 -40.55
N ARG A 406 18.51 -4.96 -40.05
CA ARG A 406 19.21 -6.08 -40.71
C ARG A 406 18.49 -7.40 -40.50
N LEU A 407 18.58 -8.27 -41.50
CA LEU A 407 18.08 -9.64 -41.45
C LEU A 407 19.08 -10.60 -42.10
N TYR A 408 19.32 -11.72 -41.44
CA TYR A 408 20.23 -12.78 -41.87
C TYR A 408 19.49 -14.12 -41.86
N HIS A 409 19.66 -14.91 -42.93
CA HIS A 409 19.07 -16.25 -43.05
C HIS A 409 20.14 -17.35 -42.94
N PHE A 410 19.76 -18.44 -42.29
CA PHE A 410 20.64 -19.57 -41.95
C PHE A 410 20.05 -20.89 -42.43
N THR A 411 20.86 -21.95 -42.38
CA THR A 411 20.44 -23.29 -42.83
C THR A 411 19.89 -24.17 -41.71
N GLY A 412 20.13 -23.77 -40.46
CA GLY A 412 19.86 -24.52 -39.25
C GLY A 412 19.17 -23.66 -38.21
N SER A 413 18.78 -24.29 -37.11
CA SER A 413 18.10 -23.59 -36.02
C SER A 413 19.11 -22.74 -35.27
N LEU A 414 18.79 -21.48 -35.04
CA LEU A 414 19.60 -20.61 -34.21
C LEU A 414 19.32 -20.90 -32.74
N THR A 415 20.33 -20.67 -31.91
CA THR A 415 20.24 -20.98 -30.47
C THR A 415 20.69 -19.84 -29.59
N ARG A 416 21.71 -19.07 -29.98
CA ARG A 416 22.27 -17.94 -29.23
C ARG A 416 22.66 -16.81 -30.16
N ILE A 417 22.58 -15.59 -29.65
CA ILE A 417 23.01 -14.38 -30.35
C ILE A 417 23.77 -13.46 -29.40
N ALA A 418 24.77 -12.75 -29.92
CA ALA A 418 25.36 -11.59 -29.26
C ALA A 418 25.52 -10.46 -30.27
N GLN A 419 25.14 -9.25 -29.88
CA GLN A 419 25.28 -8.06 -30.71
C GLN A 419 26.58 -7.34 -30.37
N LEU A 420 27.46 -7.24 -31.35
CA LEU A 420 28.82 -6.73 -31.17
C LEU A 420 28.96 -5.25 -31.51
N GLY A 421 28.03 -4.72 -32.32
CA GLY A 421 27.94 -3.32 -32.69
C GLY A 421 26.59 -3.01 -33.34
N PRO A 422 26.41 -1.80 -33.91
CA PRO A 422 25.14 -1.37 -34.51
C PRO A 422 24.65 -2.32 -35.61
N ASP A 423 25.58 -2.81 -36.43
CA ASP A 423 25.30 -3.64 -37.61
C ASP A 423 25.92 -5.04 -37.55
N SER A 424 26.50 -5.46 -36.42
CA SER A 424 27.21 -6.74 -36.33
C SER A 424 26.75 -7.62 -35.19
N VAL A 425 26.62 -8.92 -35.50
CA VAL A 425 26.17 -9.96 -34.58
C VAL A 425 27.01 -11.21 -34.73
N VAL A 426 27.12 -11.98 -33.65
CA VAL A 426 27.54 -13.38 -33.70
C VAL A 426 26.35 -14.26 -33.36
N VAL A 427 26.17 -15.33 -34.13
CA VAL A 427 25.04 -16.25 -33.97
C VAL A 427 25.52 -17.69 -33.90
N ALA A 428 24.92 -18.47 -33.00
CA ALA A 428 25.13 -19.92 -32.91
C ALA A 428 24.03 -20.70 -33.64
N GLU A 429 24.41 -21.35 -34.74
CA GLU A 429 23.57 -22.22 -35.56
C GLU A 429 23.79 -23.68 -35.18
N SER A 430 22.75 -24.36 -34.72
CA SER A 430 22.76 -25.80 -34.50
C SER A 430 22.51 -26.53 -35.81
N GLY A 431 23.51 -27.29 -36.26
CA GLY A 431 23.37 -28.17 -37.41
C GLY A 431 22.39 -29.32 -37.12
N ARG A 432 21.59 -29.71 -38.11
CA ARG A 432 20.93 -31.02 -38.10
C ARG A 432 21.84 -32.02 -38.78
N ASP A 433 22.22 -33.08 -38.07
CA ASP A 433 22.86 -34.20 -38.74
C ASP A 433 21.83 -34.90 -39.64
N ARG A 434 22.21 -35.26 -40.87
CA ARG A 434 21.28 -35.82 -41.88
C ARG A 434 20.61 -37.14 -41.44
N GLY A 435 21.11 -37.76 -40.35
CA GLY A 435 20.56 -38.98 -39.76
C GLY A 435 19.59 -38.78 -38.58
N GLY A 436 19.22 -37.55 -38.21
CA GLY A 436 18.12 -37.25 -37.26
C GLY A 436 18.31 -37.65 -35.79
N HIS A 437 19.31 -38.47 -35.44
CA HIS A 437 19.47 -39.02 -34.09
C HIS A 437 20.68 -38.48 -33.30
N ARG A 438 21.55 -37.69 -33.91
CA ARG A 438 22.70 -37.09 -33.22
C ARG A 438 22.58 -35.57 -33.20
N PRO A 439 22.80 -34.91 -32.04
CA PRO A 439 22.91 -33.46 -31.99
C PRO A 439 24.05 -33.05 -32.93
N GLY A 440 23.71 -32.28 -33.96
CA GLY A 440 24.70 -31.85 -34.94
C GLY A 440 25.67 -30.84 -34.34
N HIS A 441 26.81 -30.67 -34.99
CA HIS A 441 27.80 -29.68 -34.59
C HIS A 441 27.20 -28.27 -34.63
N THR A 442 27.51 -27.45 -33.63
CA THR A 442 27.12 -26.04 -33.60
C THR A 442 28.17 -25.22 -34.33
N ARG A 443 27.72 -24.38 -35.26
CA ARG A 443 28.57 -23.42 -35.98
C ARG A 443 28.36 -22.02 -35.42
N LEU A 444 29.42 -21.23 -35.36
CA LEU A 444 29.32 -19.80 -35.07
C LEU A 444 29.47 -19.01 -36.36
N HIS A 445 28.61 -18.03 -36.52
CA HIS A 445 28.62 -17.12 -37.66
C HIS A 445 28.78 -15.70 -37.15
N TYR A 446 29.80 -15.01 -37.63
CA TYR A 446 29.89 -13.56 -37.56
C TYR A 446 29.14 -12.97 -38.76
N CYS A 447 28.23 -12.04 -38.49
CA CYS A 447 27.47 -11.35 -39.52
C CYS A 447 27.63 -9.85 -39.32
N ASP A 448 27.88 -9.14 -40.41
CA ASP A 448 27.92 -7.67 -40.42
C ASP A 448 27.36 -7.11 -41.74
N SER A 449 27.67 -5.85 -42.04
CA SER A 449 27.29 -5.20 -43.30
C SER A 449 27.98 -5.77 -44.55
N GLN A 450 29.13 -6.43 -44.40
CA GLN A 450 29.92 -7.01 -45.50
C GLN A 450 29.50 -8.45 -45.82
N GLY A 451 28.86 -9.13 -44.86
CA GLY A 451 28.24 -10.42 -45.10
C GLY A 451 28.33 -11.34 -43.90
N ARG A 452 28.40 -12.64 -44.18
CA ARG A 452 28.44 -13.70 -43.17
C ARG A 452 29.72 -14.50 -43.29
N GLN A 453 30.46 -14.59 -42.19
CA GLN A 453 31.65 -15.42 -42.03
C GLN A 453 31.37 -16.53 -41.01
N THR A 454 31.75 -17.77 -41.32
CA THR A 454 31.73 -18.85 -40.33
C THR A 454 33.02 -18.85 -39.55
N LEU A 455 32.92 -18.77 -38.22
CA LEU A 455 34.09 -18.75 -37.34
C LEU A 455 34.59 -20.16 -37.10
N SER A 456 35.91 -20.34 -37.17
CA SER A 456 36.56 -21.62 -36.92
C SER A 456 36.90 -21.78 -35.44
N PHE A 457 36.56 -22.93 -34.87
CA PHE A 457 36.98 -23.36 -33.52
C PHE A 457 38.35 -24.08 -33.55
N GLY A 458 39.15 -23.86 -34.60
CA GLY A 458 40.37 -24.64 -34.84
C GLY A 458 40.04 -26.12 -35.06
N ALA A 459 40.82 -27.01 -34.45
CA ALA A 459 40.57 -28.46 -34.49
C ALA A 459 39.41 -28.92 -33.59
N THR A 460 38.92 -28.05 -32.72
CA THR A 460 37.94 -28.40 -31.68
C THR A 460 36.53 -28.44 -32.27
N ARG A 461 35.84 -29.58 -32.09
CA ARG A 461 34.43 -29.70 -32.47
C ARG A 461 33.54 -29.22 -31.33
N VAL A 462 32.79 -28.15 -31.59
CA VAL A 462 31.79 -27.63 -30.67
C VAL A 462 30.45 -28.31 -30.89
N ALA A 463 29.96 -28.96 -29.84
CA ALA A 463 28.70 -29.69 -29.86
C ALA A 463 27.53 -28.75 -29.61
N HIS A 464 27.68 -27.88 -28.61
CA HIS A 464 26.61 -27.03 -28.13
C HIS A 464 27.15 -25.73 -27.52
N VAL A 465 26.64 -24.60 -28.01
CA VAL A 465 26.89 -23.29 -27.41
C VAL A 465 25.78 -22.99 -26.41
N ARG A 466 26.15 -22.90 -25.14
CA ARG A 466 25.21 -22.67 -24.05
C ARG A 466 24.98 -21.20 -23.79
N GLN A 467 26.01 -20.38 -23.94
CA GLN A 467 25.93 -18.94 -23.82
C GLN A 467 26.87 -18.27 -24.81
N LEU A 468 26.42 -17.11 -25.28
CA LEU A 468 27.13 -16.21 -26.15
C LEU A 468 26.93 -14.80 -25.56
N ARG A 469 28.02 -14.07 -25.31
CA ARG A 469 28.00 -12.76 -24.65
C ARG A 469 29.03 -11.83 -25.26
N ARG A 470 28.71 -10.54 -25.40
CA ARG A 470 29.70 -9.51 -25.70
C ARG A 470 30.62 -9.27 -24.51
N THR A 471 31.91 -9.04 -24.74
CA THR A 471 32.90 -8.66 -23.72
C THR A 471 33.36 -7.21 -23.91
N ALA A 472 34.21 -6.71 -23.02
CA ALA A 472 34.97 -5.49 -23.24
C ALA A 472 35.82 -5.62 -24.52
N GLY A 473 35.94 -4.54 -25.27
CA GLY A 473 36.71 -4.49 -26.52
C GLY A 473 35.84 -4.39 -27.77
N ASP A 474 36.41 -3.84 -28.84
CA ASP A 474 35.71 -3.69 -30.10
C ASP A 474 35.44 -5.07 -30.72
N ARG A 475 34.16 -5.39 -30.91
CA ARG A 475 33.67 -6.65 -31.48
C ARG A 475 34.21 -7.93 -30.80
N CYS A 476 34.47 -7.87 -29.50
CA CYS A 476 34.88 -9.03 -28.73
C CYS A 476 33.69 -9.75 -28.09
N PHE A 477 33.77 -11.08 -28.00
CA PHE A 477 32.73 -11.91 -27.40
C PHE A 477 33.28 -13.16 -26.73
N LEU A 478 32.41 -13.77 -25.93
CA LEU A 478 32.68 -14.94 -25.13
C LEU A 478 31.67 -16.04 -25.43
N VAL A 479 32.19 -17.26 -25.57
CA VAL A 479 31.43 -18.46 -25.90
C VAL A 479 31.63 -19.48 -24.80
N LEU A 480 30.55 -19.86 -24.12
CA LEU A 480 30.54 -21.02 -23.23
C LEU A 480 29.98 -22.22 -23.98
N SER A 481 30.84 -23.20 -24.27
CA SER A 481 30.52 -24.31 -25.16
C SER A 481 30.93 -25.66 -24.58
N ALA A 482 30.15 -26.70 -24.87
CA ALA A 482 30.55 -28.09 -24.63
C ALA A 482 31.36 -28.62 -25.81
N GLN A 483 32.56 -29.13 -25.54
CA GLN A 483 33.38 -29.87 -26.50
C GLN A 483 32.98 -31.35 -26.50
N GLY A 484 32.99 -32.03 -27.65
CA GLY A 484 32.76 -33.48 -27.73
C GLY A 484 31.28 -33.90 -27.76
N ARG A 485 30.88 -34.96 -27.05
CA ARG A 485 29.45 -35.33 -26.91
C ARG A 485 28.87 -34.56 -25.72
N VAL A 486 27.61 -34.10 -25.81
CA VAL A 486 26.96 -33.32 -24.73
C VAL A 486 26.96 -34.05 -23.38
N GLU A 487 26.91 -35.39 -23.38
CA GLU A 487 26.88 -36.23 -22.17
C GLU A 487 28.26 -36.39 -21.50
N ASP A 488 29.35 -36.28 -22.25
CA ASP A 488 30.72 -36.48 -21.77
C ASP A 488 31.59 -35.23 -21.91
N GLY A 489 30.97 -34.13 -22.35
CA GLY A 489 31.69 -32.98 -22.87
C GLY A 489 32.36 -32.16 -21.78
N GLU A 490 33.58 -31.74 -22.09
CA GLU A 490 34.27 -30.70 -21.33
C GLU A 490 33.71 -29.34 -21.73
N TRP A 491 33.29 -28.56 -20.75
CA TRP A 491 32.86 -27.19 -21.01
C TRP A 491 34.09 -26.29 -21.08
N THR A 492 34.18 -25.52 -22.15
CA THR A 492 35.27 -24.59 -22.41
C THR A 492 34.72 -23.20 -22.64
N LEU A 493 35.47 -22.22 -22.17
CA LEU A 493 35.19 -20.81 -22.34
C LEU A 493 36.14 -20.23 -23.38
N PHE A 494 35.60 -19.82 -24.53
CA PHE A 494 36.37 -19.19 -25.58
C PHE A 494 36.14 -17.69 -25.59
N THR A 495 37.15 -16.94 -26.05
CA THR A 495 37.01 -15.55 -26.49
C THR A 495 37.16 -15.49 -28.01
N GLY A 496 36.48 -14.55 -28.65
CA GLY A 496 36.55 -14.32 -30.08
C GLY A 496 36.50 -12.84 -30.41
N ALA A 497 37.01 -12.51 -31.60
CA ALA A 497 36.87 -11.21 -32.25
C ALA A 497 36.17 -11.40 -33.60
N ALA A 498 35.70 -10.32 -34.22
CA ALA A 498 34.99 -10.35 -35.50
C ALA A 498 35.72 -11.11 -36.62
N ASP A 499 37.03 -10.97 -36.68
CA ASP A 499 37.92 -11.47 -37.73
C ASP A 499 38.90 -12.56 -37.26
N GLY A 500 38.89 -12.86 -35.96
CA GLY A 500 39.85 -13.76 -35.32
C GLY A 500 39.35 -15.20 -35.13
N PRO A 501 40.27 -16.17 -34.98
CA PRO A 501 39.92 -17.49 -34.48
C PRO A 501 39.42 -17.41 -33.02
N LEU A 502 38.65 -18.40 -32.60
CA LEU A 502 38.25 -18.53 -31.20
C LEU A 502 39.42 -19.04 -30.37
N VAL A 503 39.72 -18.34 -29.28
CA VAL A 503 40.84 -18.64 -28.38
C VAL A 503 40.28 -19.20 -27.08
N ASP A 504 40.73 -20.39 -26.68
CA ASP A 504 40.42 -20.96 -25.37
C ASP A 504 41.08 -20.10 -24.29
N THR A 505 40.28 -19.64 -23.34
CA THR A 505 40.75 -18.79 -22.24
C THR A 505 41.56 -19.54 -21.19
N GLY A 506 41.47 -20.87 -21.13
CA GLY A 506 42.06 -21.70 -20.08
C GLY A 506 41.47 -21.48 -18.68
N MET A 507 40.49 -20.58 -18.52
CA MET A 507 39.91 -20.24 -17.21
C MET A 507 39.02 -21.34 -16.64
N PHE A 508 38.42 -22.14 -17.52
CA PHE A 508 37.49 -23.20 -17.13
C PHE A 508 37.64 -24.41 -18.04
N SER A 509 37.99 -25.54 -17.42
CA SER A 509 38.10 -26.85 -18.02
C SER A 509 37.49 -27.84 -17.02
N GLY A 510 36.25 -28.25 -17.25
CA GLY A 510 35.48 -29.02 -16.27
C GLY A 510 34.58 -30.05 -16.93
N ARG A 511 34.59 -31.28 -16.40
CA ARG A 511 33.70 -32.36 -16.86
C ARG A 511 32.26 -32.06 -16.48
N ASN A 512 31.38 -32.25 -17.45
CA ASN A 512 29.92 -32.14 -17.44
C ASN A 512 29.26 -31.76 -16.09
N HIS A 513 29.24 -30.45 -15.79
CA HIS A 513 28.41 -29.92 -14.73
C HIS A 513 27.07 -29.46 -15.32
N PRO A 514 25.97 -30.21 -15.13
CA PRO A 514 24.66 -29.71 -15.47
C PRO A 514 24.42 -28.46 -14.63
N GLY A 515 24.28 -27.31 -15.28
CA GLY A 515 24.05 -26.04 -14.58
C GLY A 515 25.06 -24.94 -14.84
N LEU A 516 26.09 -25.16 -15.66
CA LEU A 516 27.10 -24.12 -15.89
C LEU A 516 26.49 -22.82 -16.46
N THR A 517 26.86 -21.68 -15.91
CA THR A 517 26.44 -20.37 -16.39
C THR A 517 27.59 -19.39 -16.25
N ALA A 518 27.78 -18.53 -17.23
CA ALA A 518 28.70 -17.41 -17.20
C ALA A 518 27.91 -16.09 -17.18
N THR A 519 28.48 -15.11 -16.50
CA THR A 519 28.04 -13.72 -16.55
C THR A 519 29.24 -12.80 -16.58
N LEU A 520 29.04 -11.59 -17.06
CA LEU A 520 30.06 -10.55 -17.14
C LEU A 520 29.64 -9.36 -16.28
N ASP A 521 30.60 -8.58 -15.81
CA ASP A 521 30.34 -7.23 -15.29
C ASP A 521 29.81 -6.31 -16.41
N PRO A 522 29.22 -5.15 -16.07
CA PRO A 522 28.69 -4.21 -17.08
C PRO A 522 29.75 -3.74 -18.09
N GLU A 523 31.02 -3.68 -17.67
CA GLU A 523 32.15 -3.30 -18.50
C GLU A 523 32.60 -4.43 -19.45
N GLY A 524 32.18 -5.67 -19.19
CA GLY A 524 32.55 -6.85 -19.97
C GLY A 524 33.98 -7.35 -19.72
N ARG A 525 34.62 -6.92 -18.62
CA ARG A 525 36.00 -7.23 -18.23
C ARG A 525 36.08 -8.43 -17.30
N ILE A 526 35.25 -8.48 -16.27
CA ILE A 526 35.26 -9.56 -15.27
C ILE A 526 34.25 -10.61 -15.68
N VAL A 527 34.69 -11.87 -15.75
CA VAL A 527 33.82 -13.02 -15.99
C VAL A 527 33.67 -13.84 -14.73
N ALA A 528 32.43 -14.23 -14.44
CA ALA A 528 32.15 -15.27 -13.45
C ALA A 528 31.49 -16.47 -14.12
N VAL A 529 32.10 -17.64 -13.97
CA VAL A 529 31.58 -18.93 -14.41
C VAL A 529 31.17 -19.72 -13.18
N LEU A 530 29.89 -20.05 -13.05
CA LEU A 530 29.34 -20.75 -11.90
C LEU A 530 28.66 -22.05 -12.32
N ASP A 531 28.90 -23.10 -11.56
CA ASP A 531 28.15 -24.35 -11.57
C ASP A 531 27.34 -24.52 -10.27
N GLU A 532 26.75 -25.69 -10.06
CA GLU A 532 25.97 -25.97 -8.86
C GLU A 532 26.78 -25.89 -7.55
N ARG A 533 28.04 -26.33 -7.59
CA ARG A 533 28.97 -26.56 -6.46
C ARG A 533 30.09 -25.53 -6.37
N THR A 534 30.61 -25.05 -7.48
CA THR A 534 31.74 -24.12 -7.54
C THR A 534 31.46 -22.93 -8.43
N GLY A 535 32.18 -21.84 -8.20
CA GLY A 535 32.26 -20.73 -9.13
C GLY A 535 33.71 -20.32 -9.32
N ARG A 536 34.02 -19.73 -10.47
CA ARG A 536 35.29 -19.07 -10.75
C ARG A 536 35.00 -17.65 -11.23
N VAL A 537 35.72 -16.69 -10.67
CA VAL A 537 35.67 -15.29 -11.13
C VAL A 537 37.06 -14.91 -11.57
N ALA A 538 37.19 -14.34 -12.76
CA ALA A 538 38.48 -13.95 -13.32
C ALA A 538 38.33 -12.65 -14.09
N ASP A 539 39.42 -11.88 -14.13
CA ASP A 539 39.57 -10.79 -15.08
C ASP A 539 39.95 -11.40 -16.43
N LEU A 540 39.24 -11.05 -17.52
CA LEU A 540 39.57 -11.55 -18.85
C LEU A 540 40.97 -11.12 -19.31
N ALA A 541 41.49 -10.01 -18.79
CA ALA A 541 42.85 -9.56 -19.08
C ALA A 541 43.93 -10.35 -18.33
N ASP A 542 43.58 -10.97 -17.20
CA ASP A 542 44.46 -11.85 -16.42
C ASP A 542 43.71 -13.10 -15.94
N PRO A 543 43.51 -14.08 -16.84
CA PRO A 543 42.80 -15.32 -16.51
C PRO A 543 43.52 -16.14 -15.42
N THR A 544 44.82 -15.88 -15.18
CA THR A 544 45.61 -16.60 -14.17
C THR A 544 45.27 -16.16 -12.73
N ALA A 545 44.69 -14.96 -12.57
CA ALA A 545 44.23 -14.44 -11.29
C ALA A 545 42.84 -14.96 -10.87
N ALA A 546 42.34 -16.05 -11.48
CA ALA A 546 41.02 -16.58 -11.19
C ALA A 546 40.82 -16.95 -9.72
N VAL A 547 39.78 -16.39 -9.10
CA VAL A 547 39.36 -16.69 -7.73
C VAL A 547 38.30 -17.78 -7.76
N THR A 548 38.52 -18.87 -7.01
CA THR A 548 37.53 -19.95 -6.88
C THR A 548 36.58 -19.68 -5.72
N LEU A 549 35.29 -19.55 -6.02
CA LEU A 549 34.20 -19.43 -5.06
C LEU A 549 33.73 -20.82 -4.63
N ARG A 550 33.90 -21.16 -3.35
CA ARG A 550 33.38 -22.42 -2.78
C ARG A 550 31.95 -22.24 -2.27
N ASN A 551 30.99 -23.03 -2.78
CA ASN A 551 29.64 -23.06 -2.22
C ASN A 551 29.56 -24.07 -1.06
N SER A 552 29.52 -23.60 0.17
CA SER A 552 29.41 -24.49 1.33
C SER A 552 27.99 -24.99 1.65
N THR A 553 26.94 -24.61 0.90
CA THR A 553 25.53 -24.97 1.23
C THR A 553 24.63 -25.33 0.04
N ALA A 554 25.16 -25.57 -1.16
CA ALA A 554 24.29 -25.99 -2.26
C ALA A 554 23.85 -27.44 -2.04
N ALA A 555 22.56 -27.66 -1.79
CA ALA A 555 21.98 -28.99 -1.88
C ALA A 555 22.03 -29.43 -3.36
N ALA A 556 22.47 -30.65 -3.62
CA ALA A 556 22.46 -31.21 -4.97
C ALA A 556 21.01 -31.20 -5.50
N GLY A 557 20.78 -30.70 -6.73
CA GLY A 557 19.45 -30.65 -7.35
C GLY A 557 18.78 -29.27 -7.40
N ASP A 558 19.47 -28.20 -7.02
CA ASP A 558 18.95 -26.82 -7.01
C ASP A 558 18.86 -26.16 -8.42
N GLY A 559 18.95 -26.95 -9.49
CA GLY A 559 18.71 -26.55 -10.87
C GLY A 559 19.67 -25.48 -11.39
N MET A 560 19.39 -25.02 -12.62
CA MET A 560 20.20 -24.01 -13.31
C MET A 560 20.32 -22.71 -12.48
N PRO A 561 21.54 -22.30 -12.07
CA PRO A 561 21.74 -21.02 -11.43
C PRO A 561 21.51 -19.87 -12.41
N HIS A 562 20.82 -18.84 -11.93
CA HIS A 562 20.77 -17.53 -12.56
C HIS A 562 21.83 -16.66 -11.92
N VAL A 563 22.55 -15.86 -12.70
CA VAL A 563 23.68 -15.07 -12.17
C VAL A 563 23.65 -13.68 -12.78
N ALA A 564 23.88 -12.67 -11.94
CA ALA A 564 24.08 -11.29 -12.32
C ALA A 564 25.33 -10.74 -11.63
N MET A 565 26.01 -9.80 -12.27
CA MET A 565 27.17 -9.13 -11.73
C MET A 565 26.97 -7.62 -11.82
N SER A 566 27.29 -6.90 -10.75
CA SER A 566 27.55 -5.46 -10.75
C SER A 566 29.06 -5.24 -10.59
N PRO A 567 29.56 -4.01 -10.72
CA PRO A 567 30.99 -3.74 -10.50
C PRO A 567 31.50 -4.27 -9.14
N SER A 568 30.62 -4.28 -8.13
CA SER A 568 30.97 -4.65 -6.75
C SER A 568 30.34 -5.91 -6.18
N LEU A 569 29.42 -6.54 -6.92
CA LEU A 569 28.61 -7.66 -6.42
C LEU A 569 28.52 -8.76 -7.47
N LEU A 570 28.70 -10.00 -7.03
CA LEU A 570 28.26 -11.17 -7.78
C LEU A 570 27.03 -11.74 -7.08
N VAL A 571 25.97 -11.99 -7.85
CA VAL A 571 24.72 -12.52 -7.31
C VAL A 571 24.32 -13.77 -8.06
N ARG A 572 24.05 -14.85 -7.33
CA ARG A 572 23.55 -16.11 -7.86
C ARG A 572 22.20 -16.42 -7.23
N GLY A 573 21.21 -16.75 -8.04
CA GLY A 573 19.93 -17.27 -7.59
C GLY A 573 19.70 -18.69 -8.06
N ASN A 574 19.05 -19.51 -7.25
CA ASN A 574 18.57 -20.84 -7.66
C ASN A 574 17.10 -20.80 -8.09
N HIS A 575 16.58 -21.91 -8.62
CA HIS A 575 15.18 -21.98 -9.06
C HIS A 575 14.18 -21.83 -7.91
N GLN A 576 14.57 -22.10 -6.66
CA GLN A 576 13.74 -21.92 -5.47
C GLN A 576 13.70 -20.45 -4.99
N GLY A 577 14.34 -19.53 -5.73
CA GLY A 577 14.39 -18.11 -5.38
C GLY A 577 15.34 -17.78 -4.23
N ARG A 578 16.21 -18.71 -3.82
CA ARG A 578 17.30 -18.42 -2.88
C ARG A 578 18.40 -17.68 -3.62
N VAL A 579 18.80 -16.54 -3.08
CA VAL A 579 19.86 -15.70 -3.66
C VAL A 579 21.08 -15.69 -2.75
N GLN A 580 22.25 -15.93 -3.33
CA GLN A 580 23.59 -15.82 -2.74
C GLN A 580 24.27 -14.60 -3.35
N VAL A 581 24.91 -13.80 -2.49
CA VAL A 581 25.60 -12.58 -2.88
C VAL A 581 27.04 -12.67 -2.40
N TRP A 582 28.00 -12.38 -3.28
CA TRP A 582 29.42 -12.18 -2.97
C TRP A 582 29.76 -10.71 -3.20
N ARG A 583 30.59 -10.14 -2.33
CA ARG A 583 31.02 -8.73 -2.40
C ARG A 583 32.53 -8.60 -2.65
N GLU A 584 32.91 -7.42 -3.12
CA GLU A 584 34.27 -6.99 -3.43
C GLU A 584 35.36 -7.34 -2.39
N PRO A 585 36.63 -7.41 -2.86
CA PRO A 585 37.02 -7.36 -4.27
C PRO A 585 36.85 -8.73 -4.93
N LEU A 586 36.05 -8.82 -6.00
CA LEU A 586 35.72 -10.09 -6.69
C LEU A 586 36.94 -10.73 -7.36
N THR A 587 37.98 -9.95 -7.63
CA THR A 587 39.26 -10.37 -8.21
C THR A 587 40.41 -10.43 -7.21
N SER A 588 40.19 -10.04 -5.93
CA SER A 588 41.26 -10.18 -4.94
C SER A 588 41.38 -11.62 -4.46
N ARG A 589 42.61 -12.02 -4.12
CA ARG A 589 42.87 -13.32 -3.48
C ARG A 589 42.28 -13.43 -2.06
N LYS A 590 41.73 -12.35 -1.49
CA LYS A 590 41.06 -12.40 -0.18
C LYS A 590 39.73 -13.13 -0.34
N ALA A 591 39.40 -14.00 0.61
CA ALA A 591 38.12 -14.70 0.59
C ALA A 591 36.96 -13.68 0.59
N PRO A 592 35.99 -13.77 -0.33
CA PRO A 592 34.90 -12.81 -0.41
C PRO A 592 34.12 -12.78 0.90
N VAL A 593 33.88 -11.57 1.40
CA VAL A 593 33.24 -11.34 2.68
C VAL A 593 31.71 -11.37 2.48
N SER A 594 31.05 -12.18 3.30
CA SER A 594 29.61 -12.37 3.42
C SER A 594 28.97 -13.47 2.56
N LYS A 595 28.18 -14.29 3.25
CA LYS A 595 27.26 -15.29 2.71
C LYS A 595 25.90 -15.03 3.36
N ARG A 596 25.14 -14.08 2.83
CA ARG A 596 23.76 -13.87 3.29
C ARG A 596 22.82 -14.59 2.33
N LEU A 597 22.18 -15.65 2.81
CA LEU A 597 21.13 -16.35 2.07
C LEU A 597 19.89 -15.45 2.10
N TRP A 598 19.58 -14.79 0.99
CA TRP A 598 18.30 -14.13 0.86
C TRP A 598 17.27 -15.22 0.57
N GLN A 599 16.56 -15.66 1.62
CA GLN A 599 15.46 -16.61 1.50
C GLN A 599 14.17 -15.81 1.51
N HIS A 600 13.45 -15.84 0.39
CA HIS A 600 12.18 -15.16 0.25
C HIS A 600 11.17 -15.75 1.26
N GLN A 601 10.97 -15.06 2.39
CA GLN A 601 10.25 -15.59 3.55
C GLN A 601 8.73 -15.75 3.38
N HIS A 602 8.14 -15.28 2.28
CA HIS A 602 6.70 -15.43 2.04
C HIS A 602 6.41 -16.28 0.80
N GLN A 603 5.87 -17.47 1.08
CA GLN A 603 4.74 -18.14 0.42
C GLN A 603 4.52 -17.79 -1.05
N GLU A 604 4.85 -18.77 -1.90
CA GLU A 604 4.22 -19.18 -3.16
C GLU A 604 5.31 -19.78 -4.05
N ASP A 605 5.02 -20.93 -4.66
CA ASP A 605 5.84 -21.58 -5.70
C ASP A 605 6.25 -20.55 -6.75
N ARG A 606 7.40 -19.88 -6.59
CA ARG A 606 7.92 -18.94 -7.58
C ARG A 606 9.29 -19.38 -7.99
N ARG A 607 9.38 -19.83 -9.24
CA ARG A 607 10.60 -20.21 -9.91
C ARG A 607 11.33 -18.96 -10.39
N LEU A 608 12.57 -18.77 -9.97
CA LEU A 608 13.45 -17.77 -10.58
C LEU A 608 13.74 -18.17 -12.03
N ILE A 609 13.58 -17.24 -12.96
CA ILE A 609 13.81 -17.42 -14.41
C ILE A 609 15.06 -16.66 -14.88
N GLY A 610 15.40 -15.57 -14.19
CA GLY A 610 16.54 -14.75 -14.57
C GLY A 610 16.94 -13.77 -13.48
N LEU A 611 18.21 -13.40 -13.52
CA LEU A 611 18.80 -12.33 -12.73
C LEU A 611 19.59 -11.43 -13.66
N SER A 612 19.52 -10.12 -13.44
CA SER A 612 20.34 -9.15 -14.14
C SER A 612 20.57 -7.90 -13.29
N TRP A 613 21.70 -7.22 -13.48
CA TRP A 613 22.01 -5.96 -12.81
C TRP A 613 21.64 -4.79 -13.71
N SER A 614 20.94 -3.79 -13.17
CA SER A 614 20.60 -2.56 -13.88
C SER A 614 21.47 -1.40 -13.38
N PRO A 615 22.43 -0.92 -14.19
CA PRO A 615 23.19 0.30 -13.86
C PRO A 615 22.30 1.54 -13.71
N ALA A 616 21.28 1.73 -14.57
CA ALA A 616 20.38 2.87 -14.49
C ALA A 616 19.61 2.94 -13.16
N LEU A 617 19.17 1.79 -12.63
CA LEU A 617 18.48 1.73 -11.35
C LEU A 617 19.41 1.55 -10.16
N GLN A 618 20.69 1.22 -10.41
CA GLN A 618 21.66 0.75 -9.42
C GLN A 618 21.07 -0.38 -8.57
N ARG A 619 20.37 -1.33 -9.21
CA ARG A 619 19.61 -2.39 -8.53
C ARG A 619 19.68 -3.71 -9.27
N LEU A 620 19.49 -4.79 -8.50
CA LEU A 620 19.37 -6.13 -9.04
C LEU A 620 17.92 -6.40 -9.45
N LEU A 621 17.73 -6.95 -10.63
CA LEU A 621 16.44 -7.36 -11.15
C LEU A 621 16.32 -8.88 -11.11
N ALA A 622 15.24 -9.37 -10.50
CA ALA A 622 14.91 -10.79 -10.46
C ALA A 622 13.59 -11.04 -11.18
N LEU A 623 13.65 -11.87 -12.22
CA LEU A 623 12.47 -12.34 -12.94
C LEU A 623 12.04 -13.68 -12.36
N SER A 624 10.79 -13.77 -11.92
CA SER A 624 10.22 -14.98 -11.33
C SER A 624 8.88 -15.35 -11.95
N GLN A 625 8.61 -16.65 -12.10
CA GLN A 625 7.35 -17.23 -12.57
C GLN A 625 6.69 -18.01 -11.44
N ARG A 626 5.36 -17.95 -11.29
CA ARG A 626 4.68 -18.90 -10.40
C ARG A 626 4.76 -20.33 -10.98
N GLY A 627 4.99 -21.35 -10.14
CA GLY A 627 5.22 -22.76 -10.48
C GLY A 627 3.99 -23.48 -11.06
N PRO A 628 4.16 -24.74 -11.53
CA PRO A 628 3.17 -25.44 -12.36
C PRO A 628 1.98 -25.88 -11.50
N ALA A 629 0.71 -25.72 -11.90
CA ALA A 629 0.17 -26.72 -12.83
C ALA A 629 -1.10 -26.34 -13.60
N ILE A 630 -1.89 -25.30 -13.28
CA ILE A 630 -3.25 -25.18 -13.89
C ILE A 630 -3.67 -23.73 -14.22
N ALA A 631 -2.93 -22.70 -13.82
CA ALA A 631 -3.34 -21.30 -13.99
C ALA A 631 -2.37 -20.49 -14.84
N VAL A 632 -2.92 -19.53 -15.59
CA VAL A 632 -2.20 -18.50 -16.34
C VAL A 632 -1.03 -17.93 -15.54
N HIS A 633 0.19 -18.14 -16.04
CA HIS A 633 1.40 -17.69 -15.37
C HIS A 633 1.77 -16.26 -15.79
N LEU A 634 1.97 -15.38 -14.82
CA LEU A 634 2.50 -14.04 -15.06
C LEU A 634 3.97 -14.02 -14.61
N PRO A 635 4.94 -13.80 -15.51
CA PRO A 635 6.27 -13.39 -15.10
C PRO A 635 6.15 -12.18 -14.18
N SER A 636 7.01 -12.09 -13.16
CA SER A 636 7.06 -10.94 -12.28
C SER A 636 8.48 -10.49 -12.05
N LEU A 637 8.72 -9.21 -12.32
CA LEU A 637 9.94 -8.49 -12.06
C LEU A 637 9.94 -8.02 -10.61
N LYS A 638 10.98 -8.40 -9.88
CA LYS A 638 11.27 -7.87 -8.56
C LYS A 638 12.51 -7.02 -8.66
N VAL A 639 12.38 -5.76 -8.24
CA VAL A 639 13.52 -4.87 -8.05
C VAL A 639 14.05 -5.11 -6.65
N LEU A 640 15.17 -5.83 -6.57
CA LEU A 640 15.85 -6.12 -5.32
C LEU A 640 16.75 -4.92 -4.98
N GLY A 641 16.57 -4.37 -3.78
CA GLY A 641 17.45 -3.30 -3.29
C GLY A 641 18.88 -3.81 -3.17
N THR A 642 19.85 -2.94 -3.45
CA THR A 642 21.25 -3.21 -3.08
C THR A 642 21.32 -3.28 -1.56
N PRO A 643 21.84 -4.38 -0.99
CA PRO A 643 22.09 -4.41 0.45
C PRO A 643 23.07 -3.28 0.77
N ALA A 644 22.75 -2.43 1.74
CA ALA A 644 23.54 -1.25 2.10
C ALA A 644 25.03 -1.61 2.34
N TYR A 645 25.89 -0.61 2.15
CA TYR A 645 27.35 -0.77 2.17
C TYR A 645 27.89 -1.15 3.56
N ASP A 646 27.14 -0.88 4.64
CA ASP A 646 27.53 -1.15 6.03
C ASP A 646 26.67 -2.22 6.71
N ASP A 647 27.17 -2.78 7.83
CA ASP A 647 26.52 -3.73 8.76
C ASP A 647 25.16 -3.28 9.35
N GLY A 648 24.58 -2.20 8.82
CA GLY A 648 23.23 -1.79 9.10
C GLY A 648 22.23 -2.93 8.86
N PRO A 649 21.16 -3.01 9.66
CA PRO A 649 20.07 -3.94 9.40
C PRO A 649 19.61 -3.74 7.96
N VAL A 650 19.48 -4.85 7.21
CA VAL A 650 18.86 -4.86 5.87
C VAL A 650 17.63 -3.96 5.98
N PRO A 651 17.53 -2.88 5.18
CA PRO A 651 16.43 -1.96 5.36
C PRO A 651 15.14 -2.78 5.36
N GLY A 652 14.38 -2.70 6.46
CA GLY A 652 13.04 -3.30 6.56
C GLY A 652 12.05 -2.68 5.55
N THR A 653 12.55 -1.95 4.55
CA THR A 653 11.81 -1.51 3.38
C THR A 653 11.18 -2.73 2.76
N ARG A 654 9.85 -2.79 2.90
CA ARG A 654 8.99 -3.72 2.18
C ARG A 654 9.53 -3.89 0.77
N VAL A 655 9.93 -5.13 0.44
CA VAL A 655 10.29 -5.48 -0.94
C VAL A 655 9.19 -4.92 -1.82
N PRO A 656 9.52 -4.06 -2.81
CA PRO A 656 8.50 -3.48 -3.68
C PRO A 656 7.60 -4.59 -4.20
N LYS A 657 6.29 -4.36 -4.21
CA LYS A 657 5.31 -5.33 -4.73
C LYS A 657 5.80 -5.79 -6.13
N PRO A 658 5.87 -7.10 -6.41
CA PRO A 658 6.37 -7.61 -7.68
C PRO A 658 5.62 -6.93 -8.83
N ILE A 659 6.37 -6.44 -9.82
CA ILE A 659 5.83 -5.82 -11.02
C ILE A 659 5.56 -6.96 -11.98
N PRO A 660 4.31 -7.32 -12.25
CA PRO A 660 4.05 -8.43 -13.14
C PRO A 660 4.25 -7.97 -14.59
N LEU A 661 4.87 -8.81 -15.41
CA LEU A 661 5.28 -8.51 -16.78
C LEU A 661 4.54 -9.43 -17.76
N GLY A 662 3.56 -8.89 -18.49
CA GLY A 662 2.84 -9.62 -19.53
C GLY A 662 2.13 -10.91 -19.06
N ARG A 663 1.41 -11.56 -19.98
CA ARG A 663 0.76 -12.86 -19.73
C ARG A 663 1.52 -13.94 -20.50
N ALA A 664 2.20 -14.83 -19.80
CA ALA A 664 2.87 -15.95 -20.44
C ALA A 664 1.86 -17.04 -20.81
N VAL A 665 2.01 -17.60 -22.01
CA VAL A 665 1.24 -18.78 -22.45
C VAL A 665 1.71 -20.00 -21.66
N PRO A 666 0.84 -20.97 -21.32
CA PRO A 666 1.29 -22.23 -20.74
C PRO A 666 2.39 -22.90 -21.56
N GLY A 667 3.48 -23.33 -20.91
CA GLY A 667 4.64 -23.93 -21.56
C GLY A 667 5.67 -22.94 -22.14
N ALA A 668 5.35 -21.64 -22.13
CA ALA A 668 6.27 -20.60 -22.55
C ALA A 668 7.53 -20.59 -21.67
N ARG A 669 8.69 -20.35 -22.29
CA ARG A 669 10.00 -20.30 -21.62
C ARG A 669 10.53 -18.88 -21.71
N PRO A 670 10.03 -17.97 -20.85
CA PRO A 670 10.44 -16.59 -20.92
C PRO A 670 11.94 -16.47 -20.63
N PHE A 671 12.57 -15.53 -21.30
CA PHE A 671 13.95 -15.14 -21.03
C PHE A 671 14.05 -13.63 -21.19
N MET A 672 15.09 -13.05 -20.61
CA MET A 672 15.25 -11.61 -20.56
C MET A 672 16.67 -11.14 -20.80
N ARG A 673 16.80 -9.90 -21.29
CA ARG A 673 18.03 -9.14 -21.45
C ARG A 673 17.84 -7.72 -20.98
N LEU A 674 18.86 -7.16 -20.36
CA LEU A 674 18.94 -5.72 -20.08
C LEU A 674 19.80 -5.04 -21.13
N SER A 675 19.44 -3.80 -21.47
CA SER A 675 20.34 -2.89 -22.18
C SER A 675 21.64 -2.69 -21.37
N PRO A 676 22.75 -2.33 -22.01
CA PRO A 676 24.00 -2.04 -21.29
C PRO A 676 23.85 -0.94 -20.23
N GLN A 677 23.03 0.07 -20.49
CA GLN A 677 22.69 1.12 -19.53
C GLN A 677 21.75 0.61 -18.42
N GLY A 678 21.07 -0.51 -18.62
CA GLY A 678 20.13 -1.13 -17.68
C GLY A 678 18.81 -0.39 -17.54
N ASP A 679 18.46 0.47 -18.49
CA ASP A 679 17.25 1.27 -18.54
C ASP A 679 16.14 0.63 -19.39
N VAL A 680 16.46 -0.38 -20.21
CA VAL A 680 15.51 -1.16 -21.00
C VAL A 680 15.64 -2.65 -20.66
N LEU A 681 14.50 -3.31 -20.48
CA LEU A 681 14.39 -4.76 -20.32
C LEU A 681 13.67 -5.36 -21.52
N ALA A 682 14.35 -6.16 -22.33
CA ALA A 682 13.74 -6.97 -23.37
C ALA A 682 13.37 -8.35 -22.81
N MET A 683 12.15 -8.80 -23.11
CA MET A 683 11.68 -10.14 -22.79
C MET A 683 11.17 -10.86 -24.03
N GLY A 684 11.68 -12.06 -24.26
CA GLY A 684 11.21 -12.97 -25.30
C GLY A 684 10.57 -14.22 -24.69
N GLY A 685 9.84 -14.96 -25.51
CA GLY A 685 9.27 -16.26 -25.13
C GLY A 685 8.15 -16.18 -24.08
N VAL A 686 7.53 -15.00 -23.88
CA VAL A 686 6.30 -14.84 -23.08
C VAL A 686 5.07 -15.16 -23.92
N LEU A 687 4.99 -14.52 -25.09
CA LEU A 687 4.03 -14.77 -26.16
C LEU A 687 4.84 -15.21 -27.40
N PRO A 688 4.47 -16.31 -28.08
CA PRO A 688 5.20 -16.77 -29.25
C PRO A 688 5.29 -15.69 -30.32
N GLY A 689 6.49 -15.43 -30.85
CA GLY A 689 6.69 -14.46 -31.94
C GLY A 689 6.69 -13.00 -31.50
N HIS A 690 6.71 -12.74 -30.20
CA HIS A 690 6.71 -11.38 -29.65
C HIS A 690 7.93 -11.14 -28.78
N ILE A 691 8.44 -9.91 -28.85
CA ILE A 691 9.41 -9.37 -27.90
C ILE A 691 8.75 -8.19 -27.21
N ASP A 692 8.67 -8.25 -25.88
CA ASP A 692 8.16 -7.15 -25.06
C ASP A 692 9.34 -6.36 -24.49
N LEU A 693 9.32 -5.04 -24.69
CA LEU A 693 10.36 -4.12 -24.25
C LEU A 693 9.81 -3.18 -23.18
N TYR A 694 10.44 -3.19 -21.99
CA TYR A 694 10.02 -2.40 -20.84
C TYR A 694 11.04 -1.29 -20.56
N ALA A 695 10.59 -0.04 -20.56
CA ALA A 695 11.37 1.10 -20.08
C ALA A 695 11.43 1.09 -18.54
N LEU A 696 12.56 0.72 -17.98
CA LEU A 696 12.77 0.62 -16.53
C LEU A 696 12.85 1.98 -15.86
N SER A 697 13.16 3.04 -16.61
CA SER A 697 13.08 4.43 -16.14
C SER A 697 11.68 4.78 -15.60
N LEU A 698 10.60 4.19 -16.14
CA LEU A 698 9.24 4.35 -15.63
C LEU A 698 9.05 3.88 -14.18
N LEU A 699 9.91 2.96 -13.72
CA LEU A 699 9.88 2.51 -12.32
C LEU A 699 10.30 3.61 -11.35
N THR A 700 11.05 4.61 -11.82
CA THR A 700 11.42 5.79 -11.03
C THR A 700 10.29 6.81 -10.93
N VAL A 701 9.41 6.85 -11.95
CA VAL A 701 8.27 7.78 -12.04
C VAL A 701 7.03 7.25 -11.28
N ARG A 702 6.83 5.94 -11.29
CA ARG A 702 5.72 5.23 -10.64
C ARG A 702 5.42 5.65 -9.19
N PRO A 703 6.40 5.89 -8.29
CA PRO A 703 6.13 6.26 -6.90
C PRO A 703 5.42 7.61 -6.73
N PHE A 704 5.40 8.46 -7.75
CA PHE A 704 4.84 9.81 -7.65
C PHE A 704 3.83 10.17 -8.75
N ILE A 705 3.77 9.50 -9.90
CA ILE A 705 2.85 9.89 -10.99
C ILE A 705 1.36 9.92 -10.62
N GLY A 706 0.94 9.14 -9.62
CA GLY A 706 -0.43 9.17 -9.09
C GLY A 706 -0.64 10.18 -7.96
N LYS A 707 0.41 10.86 -7.50
CA LYS A 707 0.34 11.88 -6.44
C LYS A 707 -0.09 13.22 -7.04
N PRO A 708 -0.66 14.11 -6.21
CA PRO A 708 -0.86 15.51 -6.59
C PRO A 708 0.44 16.13 -7.11
N MET A 709 0.37 16.84 -8.25
CA MET A 709 1.53 17.54 -8.82
C MET A 709 2.09 18.58 -7.83
N GLY A 710 1.24 19.13 -6.94
CA GLY A 710 1.66 19.97 -5.82
C GLY A 710 2.67 19.33 -4.85
N LEU A 711 2.71 18.00 -4.73
CA LEU A 711 3.68 17.28 -3.88
C LEU A 711 4.99 16.93 -4.58
N MET A 712 5.06 17.08 -5.90
CA MET A 712 6.24 16.68 -6.66
C MET A 712 7.40 17.64 -6.37
N ARG A 713 8.63 17.22 -6.64
CA ARG A 713 9.86 18.01 -6.44
C ARG A 713 10.65 18.08 -7.73
N HIS A 714 11.63 18.98 -7.83
CA HIS A 714 12.50 19.09 -9.01
C HIS A 714 13.12 17.75 -9.45
N LYS A 715 13.52 16.90 -8.50
CA LYS A 715 14.01 15.54 -8.79
C LYS A 715 12.99 14.65 -9.51
N ASP A 716 11.70 14.88 -9.30
CA ASP A 716 10.62 14.12 -9.93
C ASP A 716 10.46 14.57 -11.39
N LEU A 717 10.64 15.87 -11.69
CA LEU A 717 10.75 16.37 -13.07
C LEU A 717 11.97 15.77 -13.78
N THR A 718 13.14 15.72 -13.13
CA THR A 718 14.32 15.05 -13.70
C THR A 718 14.02 13.59 -14.06
N ALA A 719 13.35 12.85 -13.17
CA ALA A 719 12.95 11.48 -13.45
C ALA A 719 11.98 11.35 -14.63
N VAL A 720 11.05 12.32 -14.81
CA VAL A 720 10.16 12.37 -15.99
C VAL A 720 10.94 12.64 -17.27
N ILE A 721 11.89 13.57 -17.26
CA ILE A 721 12.74 13.88 -18.42
C ILE A 721 13.57 12.66 -18.82
N THR A 722 14.25 12.03 -17.86
CA THR A 722 15.02 10.81 -18.11
C THR A 722 14.14 9.66 -18.63
N ALA A 723 12.89 9.57 -18.18
CA ALA A 723 11.96 8.57 -18.72
C ALA A 723 11.52 8.87 -20.17
N LEU A 724 11.34 10.14 -20.53
CA LEU A 724 10.98 10.57 -21.89
C LEU A 724 12.11 10.34 -22.93
N GLU A 725 13.37 10.39 -22.49
CA GLU A 725 14.54 10.13 -23.33
C GLU A 725 14.68 8.66 -23.72
N ASN A 726 13.93 7.76 -23.08
CA ASN A 726 14.00 6.33 -23.40
C ASN A 726 13.31 6.05 -24.76
N PRO A 727 14.00 5.43 -25.72
CA PRO A 727 13.48 5.25 -27.08
C PRO A 727 12.35 4.22 -27.15
N VAL A 728 12.31 3.30 -26.19
CA VAL A 728 11.35 2.20 -26.12
C VAL A 728 9.99 2.63 -25.54
N LEU A 729 9.87 3.89 -25.11
CA LEU A 729 8.63 4.40 -24.56
C LEU A 729 7.52 4.43 -25.61
N ASP A 730 6.40 3.75 -25.33
CA ASP A 730 5.22 3.78 -26.21
C ASP A 730 4.61 5.19 -26.29
N GLU A 731 3.86 5.44 -27.36
CA GLU A 731 3.33 6.78 -27.67
C GLU A 731 2.36 7.30 -26.58
N GLU A 732 1.57 6.43 -25.96
CA GLU A 732 0.62 6.80 -24.90
C GLU A 732 1.38 7.22 -23.62
N SER A 733 2.41 6.47 -23.24
CA SER A 733 3.33 6.85 -22.16
C SER A 733 4.08 8.15 -22.46
N ARG A 734 4.59 8.31 -23.68
CA ARG A 734 5.33 9.51 -24.12
C ARG A 734 4.44 10.74 -24.05
N THR A 735 3.21 10.65 -24.54
CA THR A 735 2.19 11.69 -24.44
C THR A 735 1.90 12.04 -22.97
N THR A 736 1.66 11.03 -22.13
CA THR A 736 1.35 11.22 -20.70
C THR A 736 2.50 11.88 -19.94
N LEU A 737 3.74 11.43 -20.17
CA LEU A 737 4.92 12.01 -19.52
C LEU A 737 5.27 13.39 -20.05
N THR A 738 5.04 13.67 -21.33
CA THR A 738 5.20 15.01 -21.90
C THR A 738 4.21 15.98 -21.26
N LEU A 739 2.96 15.55 -21.09
CA LEU A 739 1.95 16.33 -20.39
C LEU A 739 2.34 16.60 -18.93
N LEU A 740 2.83 15.56 -18.22
CA LEU A 740 3.32 15.70 -16.85
C LEU A 740 4.50 16.69 -16.78
N ARG A 741 5.47 16.56 -17.69
CA ARG A 741 6.61 17.47 -17.82
C ARG A 741 6.15 18.91 -17.99
N THR A 742 5.25 19.18 -18.94
CA THR A 742 4.71 20.52 -19.20
C THR A 742 4.06 21.12 -17.96
N CYS A 743 3.28 20.34 -17.22
CA CYS A 743 2.65 20.80 -15.97
C CYS A 743 3.69 21.10 -14.88
N LEU A 744 4.70 20.22 -14.72
CA LEU A 744 5.74 20.39 -13.71
C LEU A 744 6.68 21.56 -14.02
N GLU A 745 7.08 21.75 -15.28
CA GLU A 745 7.90 22.89 -15.72
C GLU A 745 7.18 24.21 -15.46
N HIS A 746 5.88 24.28 -15.79
CA HIS A 746 5.08 25.47 -15.50
C HIS A 746 5.01 25.75 -14.01
N ARG A 747 4.71 24.74 -13.18
CA ARG A 747 4.65 24.90 -11.73
C ARG A 747 5.99 25.37 -11.14
N PHE A 748 7.08 24.69 -11.49
CA PHE A 748 8.40 25.01 -10.94
C PHE A 748 8.94 26.37 -11.40
N ARG A 749 8.44 26.92 -12.52
CA ARG A 749 8.76 28.29 -12.94
C ARG A 749 8.20 29.34 -11.97
N HIS A 750 7.06 29.06 -11.35
CA HIS A 750 6.43 29.93 -10.35
C HIS A 750 6.95 29.66 -8.94
N ASP A 751 7.54 28.48 -8.71
CA ASP A 751 8.39 28.19 -7.55
C ASP A 751 9.75 28.93 -7.71
N VAL A 752 9.73 30.27 -7.81
CA VAL A 752 10.92 31.05 -7.53
C VAL A 752 11.25 30.76 -6.08
N LEU A 753 12.26 29.91 -5.86
CA LEU A 753 12.87 29.71 -4.55
C LEU A 753 13.37 31.08 -4.09
N LEU A 754 12.52 31.83 -3.39
CA LEU A 754 12.95 32.68 -2.30
C LEU A 754 13.55 31.69 -1.30
N GLY A 755 14.79 31.28 -1.57
CA GLY A 755 15.48 30.35 -0.70
C GLY A 755 15.42 30.92 0.71
N ASP A 756 15.12 30.08 1.69
CA ASP A 756 15.59 30.28 3.04
C ASP A 756 17.13 30.32 2.96
N ALA A 757 17.66 31.50 2.62
CA ALA A 757 19.08 31.75 2.49
C ALA A 757 19.67 31.84 3.90
N GLN A 758 19.84 30.68 4.54
CA GLN A 758 20.99 30.47 5.43
C GLN A 758 22.21 29.90 4.67
N GLY A 759 22.12 29.78 3.34
CA GLY A 759 23.27 29.54 2.47
C GLY A 759 23.38 30.66 1.44
N THR A 760 24.43 31.47 1.53
CA THR A 760 24.88 32.45 0.53
C THR A 760 24.85 31.81 -0.87
N ALA A 761 23.87 32.19 -1.68
CA ALA A 761 23.88 31.91 -3.10
C ALA A 761 24.45 33.14 -3.81
N VAL A 762 25.71 33.06 -4.23
CA VAL A 762 26.30 34.01 -5.18
C VAL A 762 25.89 33.55 -6.57
N ALA A 763 24.90 34.20 -7.17
CA ALA A 763 24.59 34.02 -8.59
C ALA A 763 25.55 34.89 -9.40
N VAL A 764 26.65 34.30 -9.90
CA VAL A 764 27.49 34.94 -10.91
C VAL A 764 26.84 34.71 -12.27
N VAL A 765 26.13 35.72 -12.77
CA VAL A 765 25.74 35.83 -14.18
C VAL A 765 26.39 37.11 -14.69
N ASP A 766 27.35 36.97 -15.60
CA ASP A 766 28.03 38.04 -16.35
C ASP A 766 28.54 39.23 -15.53
N ASN A 767 29.58 39.00 -14.71
CA ASN A 767 30.46 40.03 -14.10
C ASN A 767 29.78 41.20 -13.37
N HIS A 768 28.49 41.10 -13.04
CA HIS A 768 27.77 42.10 -12.25
C HIS A 768 27.25 41.42 -11.00
N GLU A 769 27.92 41.69 -9.87
CA GLU A 769 27.36 41.46 -8.54
C GLU A 769 26.08 42.29 -8.42
N ILE A 770 24.93 41.61 -8.45
CA ILE A 770 23.66 42.23 -8.06
C ILE A 770 23.54 42.04 -6.56
N GLU A 771 23.98 43.04 -5.80
CA GLU A 771 23.57 43.18 -4.40
C GLU A 771 22.08 43.49 -4.36
N LEU A 772 21.26 42.50 -4.01
CA LEU A 772 19.88 42.73 -3.62
C LEU A 772 19.90 43.30 -2.19
N GLY A 773 19.94 44.63 -2.09
CA GLY A 773 19.80 45.34 -0.82
C GLY A 773 18.44 45.07 -0.20
N TRP A 774 18.45 44.56 1.03
CA TRP A 774 17.31 44.52 1.95
C TRP A 774 17.40 45.68 2.94
#